data_AF-A0A084GG62-F1
#
_entry.id   AF-A0A084GG62-F1
#
_cell.length_a   1.000
_cell.length_b   1.000
_cell.length_c   1.000
_cell.angle_alpha   90.00
_cell.angle_beta   90.00
_cell.angle_gamma   90.00
#
_symmetry.space_group_name_H-M   'P 1'
#
loop_
_entity.id
_entity.type
_entity.pdbx_description
1 polymer ?
#
loop_
_entity_poly.entity_id
_entity_poly.type
_entity_poly.pdbx_seq_one_letter_code
_entity_poly.pdbx_strand_id
1 'polypeptide(L)'
;MKVHYSFHAAESQYKRWFSKWNVRKRIIGDEKKDIVQALGRRKREDTSTSNVLIHLSSWNLPYAALTKSISKAPDKPSPFGIAAATPGYLVVNSPSATTPGRQNAGPSPPMQLVREALLRDKSGLFCQGRHEELLQNCGKEDRIILTNYLHEFYMQSFVAAKHWGHGPKAWTGGMVSALTLGILNEEGPHTPASIVDGPAAHYPSAARDPRLKFQPPDPFCRWVIHVNRTSYEAIPEPSPEPQVEFDVTNTSSWSSWTDEEINASSFADSMRSSIMESTFTSVAPEDLPISISAVSQSLEKDSTALEIDAWKFAIIAENVDLLQDMFNKNDEEVPDSLVDIYPLHLAANYLNGGKSCCGVFSTLCYMLGPGYRFRNPVDGLGHTVLDTLLIAVLRSHTAITPDQVSLQLGSSTRFSGEEKDICGRWDVDTPAVRELFQHGYARIPVGWKHPFCHTAVQAVCHATIGLFGSPIHPKVNATNGLFVRRCAHCGTELKLGPLHAIVVTSFYLAEKGMVGETLFGPLAVLVCLLRLRADANFSVSVSADDILGVADPSRCNHVSQTARQLMEAVPPHAVSRWTAECQTGWRCLSQTLLLAEKGSIDKSYTDRNPRDVIHEFITPKPRPEARSPVFHNEYMGVENVDDDDDEDDEDNDDDYECCQLDDDWQVHTTWVQIPGGNSDLGVLWAAIQAEILTYRRLKDNDPWISENFSMHALRRWLDGETDDFCTPLVKDGLMRPHTKCGWFMGEDFFCPIAEEVCKTHFMNMDTDKEVHGRARFNYRPDFCDDWGSIVQ
;
A
#
# COMPACT_ATOMS: atom_id res chain seq x y z
N MET A 1 6.34 46.65 40.63
CA MET A 1 5.41 47.59 41.29
C MET A 1 6.02 48.98 41.48
N LYS A 2 7.09 49.15 42.27
CA LYS A 2 7.68 50.47 42.55
C LYS A 2 8.34 51.15 41.33
N VAL A 3 9.06 50.37 40.50
CA VAL A 3 9.80 50.88 39.33
C VAL A 3 8.90 51.11 38.10
N HIS A 4 7.88 50.29 37.91
CA HIS A 4 7.03 50.33 36.70
C HIS A 4 5.63 50.92 36.91
N TYR A 5 5.16 51.05 38.15
CA TYR A 5 3.79 51.50 38.46
C TYR A 5 3.73 52.57 39.57
N SER A 6 4.87 53.13 39.98
CA SER A 6 4.99 54.16 41.02
C SER A 6 4.23 53.84 42.32
N PHE A 7 4.04 52.56 42.63
CA PHE A 7 3.27 52.11 43.77
C PHE A 7 4.16 52.01 45.01
N HIS A 8 3.89 52.87 46.00
CA HIS A 8 4.56 52.90 47.30
C HIS A 8 3.60 52.48 48.42
N ALA A 9 3.88 51.34 49.07
CA ALA A 9 3.20 50.93 50.29
C ALA A 9 4.24 50.33 51.25
N ALA A 10 4.17 50.67 52.54
CA ALA A 10 4.95 49.99 53.58
C ALA A 10 4.42 48.55 53.77
N GLU A 11 5.23 47.63 54.31
CA GLU A 11 4.85 46.21 54.50
C GLU A 11 3.49 46.06 55.23
N SER A 12 3.25 46.92 56.22
CA SER A 12 2.00 47.00 56.99
C SER A 12 0.78 47.50 56.18
N GLN A 13 1.00 48.16 55.04
CA GLN A 13 -0.04 48.74 54.20
C GLN A 13 -0.50 47.79 53.07
N TYR A 14 0.29 46.76 52.72
CA TYR A 14 -0.09 45.81 51.67
C TYR A 14 -1.39 45.07 51.98
N LYS A 15 -1.63 44.72 53.25
CA LYS A 15 -2.86 44.04 53.67
C LYS A 15 -4.10 44.88 53.36
N ARG A 16 -4.02 46.21 53.51
CA ARG A 16 -5.10 47.15 53.20
C ARG A 16 -5.33 47.25 51.69
N TRP A 17 -4.27 47.29 50.89
CA TRP A 17 -4.37 47.38 49.44
C TRP A 17 -4.89 46.09 48.79
N PHE A 18 -4.42 44.92 49.23
CA PHE A 18 -4.96 43.63 48.75
C PHE A 18 -6.44 43.47 49.11
N SER A 19 -6.86 43.91 50.29
CA SER A 19 -8.29 43.95 50.64
C SER A 19 -9.08 44.91 49.75
N LYS A 20 -8.51 46.08 49.40
CA LYS A 20 -9.16 47.08 48.54
C LYS A 20 -9.25 46.66 47.08
N TRP A 21 -8.31 45.83 46.62
CA TRP A 21 -8.32 45.22 45.28
C TRP A 21 -9.04 43.88 45.24
N ASN A 22 -9.72 43.49 46.32
CA ASN A 22 -10.47 42.25 46.44
C ASN A 22 -9.60 40.98 46.21
N VAL A 23 -8.28 41.09 46.39
CA VAL A 23 -7.32 39.98 46.27
C VAL A 23 -7.29 39.23 47.60
N ARG A 24 -7.87 38.03 47.62
CA ARG A 24 -8.02 37.21 48.83
C ARG A 24 -6.94 36.13 48.89
N LYS A 25 -6.56 35.73 50.11
CA LYS A 25 -5.56 34.67 50.36
C LYS A 25 -6.09 33.25 50.12
N ARG A 26 -7.41 33.08 49.98
CA ARG A 26 -8.10 31.80 49.74
C ARG A 26 -9.13 31.98 48.63
N ILE A 27 -9.11 31.04 47.69
CA ILE A 27 -10.16 30.83 46.68
C ILE A 27 -11.41 30.30 47.41
N ILE A 28 -12.56 30.91 47.15
CA ILE A 28 -13.83 30.52 47.78
C ILE A 28 -14.30 29.20 47.16
N GLY A 29 -15.05 28.38 47.90
CA GLY A 29 -15.51 27.06 47.42
C GLY A 29 -16.24 27.10 46.06
N ASP A 30 -16.99 28.17 45.83
CA ASP A 30 -17.73 28.38 44.58
C ASP A 30 -16.80 28.81 43.43
N GLU A 31 -15.81 29.69 43.69
CA GLU A 31 -14.77 30.01 42.69
C GLU A 31 -13.90 28.80 42.35
N LYS A 32 -13.64 27.93 43.33
CA LYS A 32 -12.95 26.66 43.09
C LYS A 32 -13.80 25.73 42.24
N LYS A 33 -15.12 25.71 42.45
CA LYS A 33 -16.08 24.99 41.59
C LYS A 33 -16.11 25.59 40.18
N ASP A 34 -16.12 26.91 40.04
CA ASP A 34 -16.13 27.60 38.75
C ASP A 34 -14.81 27.41 38.01
N ILE A 35 -13.66 27.37 38.70
CA ILE A 35 -12.36 27.04 38.12
C ILE A 35 -12.30 25.56 37.73
N VAL A 36 -12.83 24.65 38.55
CA VAL A 36 -12.96 23.21 38.20
C VAL A 36 -13.97 23.00 37.08
N GLN A 37 -14.98 23.86 36.94
CA GLN A 37 -15.95 23.82 35.85
C GLN A 37 -15.40 24.48 34.58
N ALA A 38 -14.55 25.49 34.70
CA ALA A 38 -13.88 26.15 33.57
C ALA A 38 -12.70 25.33 33.04
N LEU A 39 -11.92 24.68 33.92
CA LEU A 39 -10.84 23.76 33.57
C LEU A 39 -11.34 22.32 33.30
N GLY A 40 -12.47 21.93 33.90
CA GLY A 40 -13.14 20.64 33.68
C GLY A 40 -14.20 20.66 32.57
N ARG A 41 -14.41 21.79 31.90
CA ARG A 41 -15.22 21.86 30.67
C ARG A 41 -14.42 21.31 29.49
N ARG A 42 -14.41 19.98 29.40
CA ARG A 42 -14.61 19.23 28.15
C ARG A 42 -15.13 17.81 28.40
N LYS A 43 -16.09 17.62 29.31
CA LYS A 43 -17.09 16.56 29.10
C LYS A 43 -18.15 17.11 28.15
N ARG A 44 -18.00 16.83 26.85
CA ARG A 44 -19.13 16.92 25.92
C ARG A 44 -20.11 15.81 26.29
N GLU A 45 -21.39 16.13 26.28
CA GLU A 45 -22.49 15.20 26.59
C GLU A 45 -22.67 14.06 25.57
N ASP A 46 -21.76 13.90 24.61
CA ASP A 46 -21.68 12.75 23.70
C ASP A 46 -20.42 11.90 23.90
N THR A 47 -19.76 11.94 25.08
CA THR A 47 -18.65 11.02 25.39
C THR A 47 -19.20 9.64 25.74
N SER A 48 -19.89 9.01 24.80
CA SER A 48 -20.20 7.60 24.87
C SER A 48 -18.88 6.85 24.79
N THR A 49 -18.50 6.15 25.85
CA THR A 49 -17.40 5.18 25.85
C THR A 49 -17.74 3.92 25.05
N SER A 50 -18.72 3.98 24.13
CA SER A 50 -19.26 2.82 23.42
C SER A 50 -18.49 2.43 22.17
N ASN A 51 -17.59 3.28 21.65
CA ASN A 51 -16.83 2.97 20.45
C ASN A 51 -15.33 3.15 20.77
N VAL A 52 -14.62 2.04 20.98
CA VAL A 52 -13.16 2.04 21.08
C VAL A 52 -12.62 2.02 19.65
N LEU A 53 -11.76 2.97 19.30
CA LEU A 53 -11.15 3.14 17.97
C LEU A 53 -9.62 3.19 18.10
N ILE A 54 -9.05 2.31 18.92
CA ILE A 54 -7.60 2.24 19.06
C ILE A 54 -7.02 1.82 17.71
N HIS A 55 -6.14 2.65 17.14
CA HIS A 55 -5.40 2.34 15.92
C HIS A 55 -3.90 2.22 16.25
N LEU A 56 -3.50 1.11 16.85
CA LEU A 56 -2.11 0.76 17.17
C LEU A 56 -1.26 0.68 15.89
N SER A 57 -1.86 0.22 14.80
CA SER A 57 -1.24 0.15 13.46
C SER A 57 -0.81 1.52 12.90
N SER A 58 -1.31 2.63 13.43
CA SER A 58 -0.99 3.99 12.94
C SER A 58 0.36 4.55 13.40
N TRP A 59 1.09 3.83 14.26
CA TRP A 59 2.33 4.31 14.90
C TRP A 59 3.59 3.75 14.22
N ASN A 60 3.64 3.80 12.89
CA ASN A 60 4.71 3.22 12.06
C ASN A 60 6.02 4.04 12.00
N LEU A 61 6.16 5.10 12.81
CA LEU A 61 7.39 5.89 12.87
C LEU A 61 7.77 6.21 14.32
N PRO A 62 9.07 6.19 14.67
CA PRO A 62 9.53 6.72 15.94
C PRO A 62 9.37 8.24 15.96
N TYR A 63 9.37 8.83 17.16
CA TYR A 63 9.09 10.26 17.35
C TYR A 63 9.96 11.18 16.48
N ALA A 64 11.26 10.87 16.38
CA ALA A 64 12.21 11.67 15.61
C ALA A 64 11.80 11.77 14.13
N ALA A 65 11.35 10.66 13.53
CA ALA A 65 10.87 10.62 12.15
C ALA A 65 9.45 11.18 12.02
N LEU A 66 8.55 10.86 12.95
CA LEU A 66 7.16 11.34 12.94
C LEU A 66 7.07 12.87 12.91
N THR A 67 7.91 13.56 13.69
CA THR A 67 7.92 15.04 13.68
C THR A 67 8.39 15.63 12.36
N LYS A 68 9.11 14.87 11.53
CA LYS A 68 9.53 15.25 10.19
C LYS A 68 8.54 14.84 9.11
N SER A 69 7.68 13.85 9.38
CA SER A 69 6.67 13.41 8.42
C SER A 69 5.51 14.40 8.31
N ILE A 70 5.21 15.18 9.35
CA ILE A 70 4.08 16.11 9.36
C ILE A 70 4.40 17.40 8.60
N SER A 71 3.57 17.76 7.63
CA SER A 71 3.71 18.98 6.84
C SER A 71 3.53 20.24 7.70
N LYS A 72 4.44 21.20 7.58
CA LYS A 72 4.30 22.52 8.20
C LYS A 72 3.44 23.42 7.30
N ALA A 73 2.13 23.48 7.54
CA ALA A 73 1.30 24.48 6.89
C ALA A 73 1.71 25.89 7.40
N PRO A 74 1.96 26.88 6.52
CA PRO A 74 2.44 28.21 6.93
C PRO A 74 1.47 28.94 7.85
N ASP A 75 0.16 28.65 7.74
CA ASP A 75 -0.91 29.35 8.47
C ASP A 75 -1.48 28.55 9.66
N LYS A 76 -0.98 27.33 9.92
CA LYS A 76 -1.40 26.55 11.08
C LYS A 76 -0.25 26.41 12.07
N PRO A 77 -0.43 26.78 13.36
CA PRO A 77 0.58 26.50 14.36
C PRO A 77 0.83 24.99 14.40
N SER A 78 2.10 24.60 14.47
CA SER A 78 2.47 23.19 14.60
C SER A 78 1.65 22.55 15.73
N PRO A 79 1.13 21.32 15.57
CA PRO A 79 0.52 20.59 16.70
C PRO A 79 1.54 20.35 17.83
N PHE A 80 2.84 20.49 17.51
CA PHE A 80 3.94 20.44 18.47
C PHE A 80 4.46 21.81 18.90
N GLY A 81 3.77 22.90 18.55
CA GLY A 81 4.10 24.25 18.97
C GLY A 81 4.16 24.37 20.49
N ILE A 82 5.02 25.28 20.96
CA ILE A 82 5.09 25.63 22.39
C ILE A 82 3.73 26.21 22.76
N ALA A 83 3.01 25.56 23.67
CA ALA A 83 1.79 26.11 24.27
C ALA A 83 2.09 27.55 24.70
N ALA A 84 1.22 28.50 24.31
CA ALA A 84 1.42 29.93 24.51
C ALA A 84 2.14 30.21 25.83
N ALA A 85 3.33 30.81 25.75
CA ALA A 85 4.14 31.11 26.92
C ALA A 85 3.26 31.77 27.98
N THR A 86 3.32 31.24 29.21
CA THR A 86 2.66 31.86 30.35
C THR A 86 2.92 33.36 30.28
N PRO A 87 1.88 34.21 30.24
CA PRO A 87 2.07 35.64 30.03
C PRO A 87 3.13 36.16 31.00
N GLY A 88 4.08 36.98 30.53
CA GLY A 88 5.26 37.37 31.34
C GLY A 88 4.96 38.05 32.69
N TYR A 89 3.70 38.37 32.97
CA TYR A 89 3.21 38.84 34.27
C TYR A 89 2.87 37.71 35.27
N LEU A 90 2.74 36.47 34.82
CA LEU A 90 2.51 35.26 35.62
C LEU A 90 3.83 34.51 35.78
N VAL A 91 4.63 34.95 36.75
CA VAL A 91 5.81 34.21 37.20
C VAL A 91 5.34 33.11 38.15
N VAL A 92 5.19 31.89 37.63
CA VAL A 92 5.00 30.70 38.47
C VAL A 92 6.38 30.27 38.97
N ASN A 93 6.77 30.78 40.13
CA ASN A 93 7.94 30.26 40.83
C ASN A 93 7.59 28.89 41.40
N SER A 94 8.06 27.81 40.75
CA SER A 94 8.18 26.51 41.42
C SER A 94 9.00 26.73 42.70
N PRO A 95 8.51 26.35 43.89
CA PRO A 95 9.24 26.62 45.12
C PRO A 95 10.58 25.90 45.06
N SER A 96 11.67 26.67 45.08
CA SER A 96 13.02 26.13 45.17
C SER A 96 13.12 25.15 46.33
N ALA A 97 13.60 23.95 46.04
CA ALA A 97 13.89 22.91 47.02
C ALA A 97 15.05 23.37 47.93
N THR A 98 14.77 24.25 48.88
CA THR A 98 15.73 24.73 49.89
C THR A 98 15.21 24.57 51.31
N THR A 99 14.29 23.62 51.53
CA THR A 99 14.03 23.09 52.88
C THR A 99 14.76 21.75 53.04
N PRO A 100 15.74 21.64 53.96
CA PRO A 100 16.34 20.35 54.30
C PRO A 100 15.23 19.38 54.75
N GLY A 101 15.10 18.23 54.09
CA GLY A 101 14.14 17.18 54.45
C GLY A 101 12.95 16.95 53.50
N ARG A 102 12.80 17.73 52.41
CA ARG A 102 11.67 17.57 51.47
C ARG A 102 11.96 16.77 50.20
N GLN A 103 13.19 16.31 50.00
CA GLN A 103 13.57 15.50 48.83
C GLN A 103 12.87 14.13 48.77
N ASN A 104 12.24 13.68 49.88
CA ASN A 104 11.49 12.43 49.96
C ASN A 104 9.97 12.62 50.07
N ALA A 105 9.44 13.84 49.94
CA ALA A 105 8.00 14.07 49.99
C ALA A 105 7.39 13.88 48.60
N GLY A 106 6.79 12.70 48.37
CA GLY A 106 6.02 12.41 47.17
C GLY A 106 4.88 13.42 46.92
N PRO A 107 4.26 13.40 45.72
CA PRO A 107 3.17 14.31 45.38
C PRO A 107 2.05 14.25 46.43
N SER A 108 1.48 15.41 46.78
CA SER A 108 0.37 15.46 47.74
C SER A 108 -0.84 14.66 47.23
N PRO A 109 -1.72 14.14 48.10
CA PRO A 109 -2.88 13.34 47.67
C PRO A 109 -3.77 14.03 46.61
N PRO A 110 -4.03 15.35 46.67
CA PRO A 110 -4.73 16.04 45.58
C PRO A 110 -3.95 16.06 44.26
N MET A 111 -2.62 16.18 44.31
CA MET A 111 -1.79 16.12 43.10
C MET A 111 -1.73 14.72 42.51
N GLN A 112 -1.79 13.67 43.33
CA GLN A 112 -1.93 12.28 42.87
C GLN A 112 -3.26 12.10 42.11
N LEU A 113 -4.37 12.56 42.69
CA LEU A 113 -5.68 12.50 42.02
C LEU A 113 -5.73 13.29 40.70
N VAL A 114 -5.09 14.45 40.64
CA VAL A 114 -5.00 15.25 39.40
C VAL A 114 -4.18 14.51 38.34
N ARG A 115 -3.07 13.87 38.73
CA ARG A 115 -2.25 13.06 37.82
C ARG A 115 -3.02 11.85 37.30
N GLU A 116 -3.70 11.11 38.17
CA GLU A 116 -4.54 9.98 37.78
C GLU A 116 -5.66 10.39 36.83
N ALA A 117 -6.32 11.53 37.09
CA ALA A 117 -7.37 12.06 36.22
C ALA A 117 -6.82 12.42 34.82
N LEU A 118 -5.64 13.05 34.76
CA LEU A 118 -4.99 13.39 33.50
C LEU A 118 -4.57 12.14 32.72
N LEU A 119 -4.02 11.12 33.39
CA LEU A 119 -3.66 9.85 32.75
C LEU A 119 -4.89 9.15 32.17
N ARG A 120 -6.02 9.14 32.89
CA ARG A 120 -7.28 8.58 32.37
C ARG A 120 -7.85 9.36 31.20
N ASP A 121 -7.76 10.69 31.22
CA ASP A 121 -8.21 11.54 30.10
C ASP A 121 -7.38 11.27 28.84
N LYS A 122 -6.04 11.21 28.98
CA LYS A 122 -5.14 10.83 27.90
C LYS A 122 -5.40 9.40 27.41
N SER A 123 -5.59 8.43 28.30
CA SER A 123 -6.00 7.06 27.92
C SER A 123 -7.33 7.07 27.16
N GLY A 124 -8.30 7.90 27.56
CA GLY A 124 -9.56 8.05 26.84
C GLY A 124 -9.37 8.57 25.41
N LEU A 125 -8.52 9.59 25.22
CA LEU A 125 -8.18 10.10 23.89
C LEU A 125 -7.49 9.04 23.03
N PHE A 126 -6.59 8.24 23.63
CA PHE A 126 -5.96 7.11 22.97
C PHE A 126 -6.98 6.05 22.55
N CYS A 127 -7.85 5.63 23.47
CA CYS A 127 -8.89 4.63 23.20
C CYS A 127 -9.91 5.08 22.15
N GLN A 128 -10.08 6.38 21.95
CA GLN A 128 -10.97 6.96 20.93
C GLN A 128 -10.31 7.19 19.58
N GLY A 129 -9.03 6.81 19.38
CA GLY A 129 -8.29 7.06 18.14
C GLY A 129 -7.94 8.53 17.90
N ARG A 130 -8.09 9.41 18.90
CA ARG A 130 -7.86 10.86 18.78
C ARG A 130 -6.38 11.21 18.99
N HIS A 131 -5.52 10.62 18.17
CA HIS A 131 -4.06 10.65 18.32
C HIS A 131 -3.48 12.07 18.30
N GLU A 132 -3.99 12.94 17.43
CA GLU A 132 -3.50 14.32 17.35
C GLU A 132 -3.79 15.09 18.65
N GLU A 133 -5.01 14.97 19.19
CA GLU A 133 -5.39 15.60 20.45
C GLU A 133 -4.63 15.00 21.65
N LEU A 134 -4.39 13.68 21.64
CA LEU A 134 -3.56 13.02 22.64
C LEU A 134 -2.15 13.61 22.66
N LEU A 135 -1.51 13.73 21.49
CA LEU A 135 -0.17 14.31 21.38
C LEU A 135 -0.18 15.79 21.78
N GLN A 136 -1.18 16.58 21.39
CA GLN A 136 -1.31 17.97 21.81
C GLN A 136 -1.39 18.12 23.34
N ASN A 137 -2.07 17.20 24.04
CA ASN A 137 -2.19 17.16 25.50
C ASN A 137 -0.96 16.58 26.22
N CYS A 138 0.03 16.07 25.50
CA CYS A 138 1.29 15.58 26.06
C CYS A 138 2.39 16.65 26.02
N GLY A 139 3.24 16.67 27.06
CA GLY A 139 4.49 17.43 27.03
C GLY A 139 5.48 16.87 26.02
N LYS A 140 6.59 17.57 25.74
CA LYS A 140 7.58 17.07 24.76
C LYS A 140 8.14 15.69 25.13
N GLU A 141 8.55 15.50 26.38
CA GLU A 141 9.08 14.21 26.86
C GLU A 141 8.01 13.11 26.81
N ASP A 142 6.79 13.38 27.29
CA ASP A 142 5.65 12.46 27.17
C ASP A 142 5.40 12.04 25.72
N ARG A 143 5.47 12.97 24.76
CA ARG A 143 5.27 12.66 23.33
C ARG A 143 6.37 11.73 22.80
N ILE A 144 7.62 11.95 23.20
CA ILE A 144 8.75 11.10 22.81
C ILE A 144 8.52 9.69 23.34
N ILE A 145 8.28 9.57 24.66
CA ILE A 145 8.08 8.28 25.34
C ILE A 145 6.89 7.53 24.72
N LEU A 146 5.73 8.17 24.61
CA LEU A 146 4.51 7.55 24.07
C LEU A 146 4.66 7.10 22.62
N THR A 147 5.20 7.96 21.77
CA THR A 147 5.32 7.65 20.33
C THR A 147 6.32 6.52 20.12
N ASN A 148 7.46 6.54 20.82
CA ASN A 148 8.44 5.47 20.70
C ASN A 148 7.93 4.15 21.26
N TYR A 149 7.23 4.17 22.40
CA TYR A 149 6.55 2.99 22.95
C TYR A 149 5.58 2.37 21.94
N LEU A 150 4.70 3.17 21.35
CA LEU A 150 3.72 2.67 20.36
C LEU A 150 4.38 2.22 19.06
N HIS A 151 5.50 2.82 18.67
CA HIS A 151 6.29 2.36 17.53
C HIS A 151 6.99 1.02 17.80
N GLU A 152 7.50 0.80 19.02
CA GLU A 152 8.04 -0.52 19.41
C GLU A 152 6.96 -1.59 19.41
N PHE A 153 5.75 -1.26 19.88
CA PHE A 153 4.59 -2.14 19.75
C PHE A 153 4.25 -2.45 18.29
N TYR A 154 4.24 -1.44 17.42
CA TYR A 154 4.02 -1.60 15.98
C TYR A 154 5.04 -2.56 15.36
N MET A 155 6.33 -2.40 15.67
CA MET A 155 7.39 -3.28 15.17
C MET A 155 7.22 -4.71 15.68
N GLN A 156 6.89 -4.90 16.96
CA GLN A 156 6.66 -6.24 17.51
C GLN A 156 5.44 -6.91 16.87
N SER A 157 4.33 -6.18 16.71
CA SER A 157 3.10 -6.70 16.08
C SER A 157 3.33 -7.04 14.61
N PHE A 158 4.08 -6.21 13.88
CA PHE A 158 4.46 -6.49 12.49
C PHE A 158 5.32 -7.77 12.38
N VAL A 159 6.36 -7.91 13.22
CA VAL A 159 7.23 -9.10 13.22
C VAL A 159 6.43 -10.35 13.60
N ALA A 160 5.58 -10.26 14.62
CA ALA A 160 4.72 -11.35 15.04
C ALA A 160 3.74 -11.76 13.92
N ALA A 161 3.09 -10.80 13.23
CA ALA A 161 2.21 -11.07 12.10
C ALA A 161 2.96 -11.70 10.92
N LYS A 162 4.14 -11.17 10.58
CA LYS A 162 4.95 -11.64 9.44
C LYS A 162 5.40 -13.08 9.58
N HIS A 163 5.63 -13.52 10.81
CA HIS A 163 6.15 -14.85 11.12
C HIS A 163 5.13 -15.74 11.84
N TRP A 164 3.87 -15.34 11.90
CA TRP A 164 2.82 -16.12 12.55
C TRP A 164 2.75 -17.54 11.96
N GLY A 165 2.65 -18.54 12.84
CA GLY A 165 2.70 -19.96 12.48
C GLY A 165 4.12 -20.56 12.41
N HIS A 166 5.17 -19.76 12.62
CA HIS A 166 6.57 -20.22 12.59
C HIS A 166 7.43 -19.54 13.67
N GLY A 167 8.42 -20.24 14.20
CA GLY A 167 9.39 -19.66 15.14
C GLY A 167 8.80 -19.35 16.53
N PRO A 168 9.19 -18.26 17.21
CA PRO A 168 8.79 -18.02 18.60
C PRO A 168 7.34 -17.50 18.69
N LYS A 169 6.58 -18.03 19.65
CA LYS A 169 5.20 -17.60 19.93
C LYS A 169 5.10 -16.24 20.63
N ALA A 170 6.14 -15.88 21.38
CA ALA A 170 6.22 -14.63 22.11
C ALA A 170 7.48 -13.85 21.67
N TRP A 171 7.28 -12.58 21.33
CA TRP A 171 8.32 -11.70 20.82
C TRP A 171 8.68 -10.64 21.87
N THR A 172 9.89 -10.71 22.42
CA THR A 172 10.41 -9.68 23.33
C THR A 172 11.06 -8.53 22.57
N GLY A 173 11.21 -7.38 23.21
CA GLY A 173 11.87 -6.21 22.60
C GLY A 173 13.32 -6.50 22.18
N GLY A 174 14.02 -7.34 22.94
CA GLY A 174 15.36 -7.81 22.61
C GLY A 174 15.40 -8.67 21.35
N MET A 175 14.43 -9.60 21.19
CA MET A 175 14.33 -10.44 20.00
C MET A 175 14.01 -9.63 18.74
N VAL A 176 13.02 -8.73 18.83
CA VAL A 176 12.67 -7.83 17.72
C VAL A 176 13.86 -6.95 17.36
N SER A 177 14.63 -6.50 18.34
CA SER A 177 15.84 -5.70 18.09
C SER A 177 16.96 -6.48 17.45
N ALA A 178 17.26 -7.69 17.92
CA ALA A 178 18.24 -8.57 17.29
C ALA A 178 17.87 -8.88 15.84
N LEU A 179 16.60 -9.21 15.56
CA LEU A 179 16.12 -9.54 14.22
C LEU A 179 16.21 -8.34 13.25
N THR A 180 15.79 -7.16 13.70
CA THR A 180 15.52 -6.02 12.80
C THR A 180 16.55 -4.90 12.86
N LEU A 181 17.54 -4.97 13.76
CA LEU A 181 18.74 -4.10 13.74
C LEU A 181 20.03 -4.91 13.58
N GLY A 182 19.96 -6.24 13.67
CA GLY A 182 21.11 -7.14 13.73
C GLY A 182 21.71 -7.24 15.14
N ILE A 183 22.60 -8.22 15.34
CA ILE A 183 23.49 -8.25 16.50
C ILE A 183 24.53 -7.16 16.26
N LEU A 184 24.54 -6.12 17.09
CA LEU A 184 25.68 -5.22 17.15
C LEU A 184 26.88 -6.07 17.60
N ASN A 185 27.75 -6.46 16.67
CA ASN A 185 29.04 -7.04 16.99
C ASN A 185 29.83 -6.00 17.79
N GLU A 186 29.79 -6.10 19.12
CA GLU A 186 30.81 -5.57 20.00
C GLU A 186 32.12 -6.37 19.80
N GLU A 187 32.74 -6.24 18.63
CA GLU A 187 34.12 -6.68 18.45
C GLU A 187 35.08 -5.53 18.74
N GLY A 188 35.40 -5.41 20.03
CA GLY A 188 36.59 -4.73 20.52
C GLY A 188 37.03 -5.42 21.81
N PRO A 189 38.18 -6.14 21.84
CA PRO A 189 38.62 -6.81 23.03
C PRO A 189 39.10 -5.77 24.03
N HIS A 190 38.48 -5.74 25.21
CA HIS A 190 39.06 -5.51 26.54
C HIS A 190 38.09 -4.77 27.48
N THR A 191 37.62 -5.53 28.47
CA THR A 191 37.15 -5.16 29.82
C THR A 191 35.63 -4.98 30.02
N PRO A 192 34.99 -5.75 30.93
CA PRO A 192 33.57 -5.62 31.23
C PRO A 192 33.35 -4.39 32.14
N ALA A 193 32.60 -3.40 31.65
CA ALA A 193 32.19 -2.27 32.48
C ALA A 193 30.75 -2.48 32.95
N SER A 194 30.67 -2.92 34.20
CA SER A 194 29.56 -2.86 35.13
C SER A 194 28.48 -1.83 34.77
N ILE A 195 27.24 -2.32 34.68
CA ILE A 195 26.03 -1.55 34.92
C ILE A 195 26.18 -0.92 36.32
N VAL A 196 26.37 0.40 36.38
CA VAL A 196 26.31 1.17 37.63
C VAL A 196 25.41 2.38 37.38
N ASP A 197 24.45 2.52 38.28
CA ASP A 197 23.44 3.56 38.39
C ASP A 197 23.95 5.00 38.18
N GLY A 198 23.19 5.79 37.41
CA GLY A 198 23.32 7.24 37.31
C GLY A 198 22.35 7.87 36.29
N PRO A 199 21.59 8.93 36.63
CA PRO A 199 20.43 9.38 35.87
C PRO A 199 20.79 10.30 34.69
N ALA A 200 19.90 10.33 33.69
CA ALA A 200 19.93 11.14 32.47
C ALA A 200 20.81 10.58 31.33
N ALA A 201 20.26 9.61 30.60
CA ALA A 201 20.64 9.39 29.21
C ALA A 201 20.27 10.63 28.39
N HIS A 202 21.27 11.46 28.12
CA HIS A 202 21.16 12.57 27.19
C HIS A 202 20.91 12.04 25.77
N TYR A 203 19.73 12.34 25.23
CA TYR A 203 19.43 12.27 23.80
C TYR A 203 20.55 12.96 22.98
N PRO A 204 20.98 12.40 21.84
CA PRO A 204 21.90 13.09 20.97
C PRO A 204 21.25 14.39 20.46
N SER A 205 21.91 15.49 20.79
CA SER A 205 21.62 16.83 20.27
C SER A 205 21.60 16.82 18.74
N ALA A 206 20.70 17.61 18.18
CA ALA A 206 20.56 17.85 16.74
C ALA A 206 21.83 18.49 16.16
N ALA A 207 22.81 17.66 15.81
CA ALA A 207 23.92 18.01 14.93
C ALA A 207 23.85 17.11 13.70
N ARG A 208 23.53 17.71 12.55
CA ARG A 208 23.59 17.05 11.24
C ARG A 208 25.06 16.71 10.96
N ASP A 209 25.41 15.42 11.01
CA ASP A 209 26.63 14.94 10.36
C ASP A 209 26.28 14.47 8.93
N PRO A 210 26.76 15.15 7.88
CA PRO A 210 26.56 14.72 6.49
C PRO A 210 27.37 13.46 6.11
N ARG A 211 28.02 12.76 7.06
CA ARG A 211 28.88 11.59 6.81
C ARG A 211 28.35 10.24 7.32
N LEU A 212 27.14 10.17 7.88
CA LEU A 212 26.50 8.88 8.18
C LEU A 212 26.13 8.16 6.88
N LYS A 213 27.01 7.28 6.43
CA LYS A 213 26.77 6.34 5.33
C LYS A 213 25.92 5.20 5.87
N PHE A 214 24.60 5.35 5.88
CA PHE A 214 23.70 4.21 6.01
C PHE A 214 24.03 3.22 4.89
N GLN A 215 24.17 1.94 5.23
CA GLN A 215 24.29 0.93 4.18
C GLN A 215 22.94 0.86 3.45
N PRO A 216 22.87 1.20 2.15
CA PRO A 216 21.64 1.04 1.41
C PRO A 216 21.27 -0.44 1.33
N PRO A 217 19.97 -0.77 1.24
CA PRO A 217 19.56 -2.13 0.89
C PRO A 217 20.13 -2.53 -0.47
N ASP A 218 20.11 -3.84 -0.74
CA ASP A 218 20.52 -4.39 -2.04
C ASP A 218 19.82 -3.63 -3.18
N PRO A 219 20.57 -3.08 -4.16
CA PRO A 219 19.98 -2.35 -5.27
C PRO A 219 19.12 -3.23 -6.19
N PHE A 220 19.28 -4.55 -6.15
CA PHE A 220 18.58 -5.47 -7.02
C PHE A 220 17.28 -6.00 -6.41
N CYS A 221 16.23 -6.02 -7.24
CA CYS A 221 14.92 -6.51 -6.85
C CYS A 221 14.95 -7.97 -6.41
N ARG A 222 13.98 -8.32 -5.57
CA ARG A 222 13.51 -9.69 -5.40
C ARG A 222 12.33 -9.92 -6.36
N TRP A 223 11.89 -11.15 -6.50
CA TRP A 223 10.76 -11.46 -7.38
C TRP A 223 10.03 -12.73 -6.95
N VAL A 224 8.77 -12.82 -7.35
CA VAL A 224 7.95 -14.01 -7.21
C VAL A 224 7.84 -14.70 -8.57
N ILE A 225 8.12 -15.99 -8.60
CA ILE A 225 7.83 -16.90 -9.70
C ILE A 225 6.57 -17.66 -9.31
N HIS A 226 5.50 -17.46 -10.09
CA HIS A 226 4.29 -18.24 -9.92
C HIS A 226 4.50 -19.64 -10.48
N VAL A 227 4.07 -20.67 -9.74
CA VAL A 227 4.14 -22.07 -10.15
C VAL A 227 2.77 -22.74 -10.04
N ASN A 228 2.54 -23.77 -10.84
CA ASN A 228 1.31 -24.55 -10.76
C ASN A 228 1.19 -25.28 -9.42
N ARG A 229 -0.04 -25.39 -8.92
CA ARG A 229 -0.36 -26.28 -7.79
C ARG A 229 -0.16 -27.71 -8.26
N THR A 230 1.01 -28.27 -8.00
CA THR A 230 1.26 -29.69 -8.23
C THR A 230 0.87 -30.43 -6.95
N SER A 231 0.01 -31.45 -7.03
CA SER A 231 -0.27 -32.33 -5.90
C SER A 231 1.00 -33.08 -5.53
N TYR A 232 1.70 -32.59 -4.52
CA TYR A 232 2.84 -33.26 -3.94
C TYR A 232 2.34 -34.19 -2.84
N GLU A 233 2.49 -35.50 -3.00
CA GLU A 233 2.47 -36.40 -1.85
C GLU A 233 3.76 -36.15 -1.07
N ALA A 234 3.63 -35.44 0.06
CA ALA A 234 4.73 -35.23 0.97
C ALA A 234 5.33 -36.59 1.34
N ILE A 235 6.59 -36.82 0.97
CA ILE A 235 7.37 -37.89 1.58
C ILE A 235 7.37 -37.55 3.08
N PRO A 236 6.97 -38.47 3.97
CA PRO A 236 6.93 -38.18 5.40
C PRO A 236 8.28 -37.63 5.83
N GLU A 237 8.33 -36.34 6.13
CA GLU A 237 9.54 -35.76 6.70
C GLU A 237 9.77 -36.51 8.03
N PRO A 238 11.01 -36.95 8.30
CA PRO A 238 11.32 -37.49 9.61
C PRO A 238 10.87 -36.45 10.65
N SER A 239 10.20 -36.91 11.71
CA SER A 239 9.69 -36.03 12.78
C SER A 239 10.75 -34.99 13.12
N PRO A 240 10.41 -33.68 13.10
CA PRO A 240 11.39 -32.63 13.30
C PRO A 240 12.15 -32.94 14.59
N GLU A 241 13.47 -33.10 14.46
CA GLU A 241 14.31 -33.20 15.65
C GLU A 241 14.06 -31.95 16.50
N PRO A 242 13.88 -32.08 17.82
CA PRO A 242 13.63 -30.93 18.68
C PRO A 242 14.73 -29.89 18.46
N GLN A 243 14.34 -28.65 18.15
CA GLN A 243 15.26 -27.55 17.84
C GLN A 243 16.36 -27.46 18.89
N VAL A 244 17.59 -27.84 18.51
CA VAL A 244 18.74 -27.89 19.43
C VAL A 244 19.28 -26.48 19.73
N GLU A 245 19.06 -25.51 18.84
CA GLU A 245 19.53 -24.12 18.99
C GLU A 245 18.59 -23.13 18.25
N PHE A 246 17.91 -22.26 19.00
CA PHE A 246 17.02 -21.24 18.44
C PHE A 246 17.79 -19.95 18.16
N ASP A 247 17.96 -19.61 16.88
CA ASP A 247 18.58 -18.37 16.43
C ASP A 247 17.50 -17.39 15.94
N VAL A 248 17.35 -16.28 16.66
CA VAL A 248 16.40 -15.19 16.33
C VAL A 248 16.74 -14.52 14.99
N THR A 249 17.99 -14.55 14.57
CA THR A 249 18.44 -13.85 13.35
C THR A 249 18.37 -14.73 12.10
N ASN A 250 18.24 -16.05 12.28
CA ASN A 250 18.15 -17.01 11.18
C ASN A 250 16.73 -17.56 11.05
N THR A 251 15.88 -16.88 10.27
CA THR A 251 14.50 -17.32 10.06
C THR A 251 14.37 -18.69 9.40
N SER A 252 15.41 -19.17 8.71
CA SER A 252 15.37 -20.48 8.04
C SER A 252 15.54 -21.67 8.99
N SER A 253 15.99 -21.43 10.23
CA SER A 253 16.08 -22.48 11.25
C SER A 253 14.78 -22.71 12.02
N TRP A 254 13.76 -21.89 11.77
CA TRP A 254 12.51 -21.92 12.53
C TRP A 254 11.58 -23.03 12.06
N SER A 255 11.05 -23.81 13.00
CA SER A 255 10.01 -24.79 12.73
C SER A 255 8.63 -24.13 12.64
N SER A 256 7.76 -24.72 11.83
CA SER A 256 6.32 -24.44 11.84
C SER A 256 5.71 -24.88 13.18
N TRP A 257 4.65 -24.19 13.59
CA TRP A 257 3.85 -24.56 14.74
C TRP A 257 2.96 -25.77 14.44
N THR A 258 2.62 -26.55 15.45
CA THR A 258 1.61 -27.60 15.30
C THR A 258 0.21 -26.99 15.19
N ASP A 259 -0.76 -27.76 14.67
CA ASP A 259 -2.15 -27.32 14.60
C ASP A 259 -2.72 -26.98 16.00
N GLU A 260 -2.31 -27.71 17.05
CA GLU A 260 -2.73 -27.36 18.41
C GLU A 260 -2.18 -26.01 18.85
N GLU A 261 -0.95 -25.69 18.45
CA GLU A 261 -0.29 -24.43 18.78
C GLU A 261 -0.90 -23.24 18.04
N ILE A 262 -1.25 -23.41 16.76
CA ILE A 262 -1.95 -22.40 15.95
C ILE A 262 -3.36 -22.14 16.52
N ASN A 263 -4.04 -23.19 16.99
CA ASN A 263 -5.39 -23.09 17.54
C ASN A 263 -5.45 -22.65 19.01
N ALA A 264 -4.32 -22.63 19.73
CA ALA A 264 -4.30 -22.29 21.15
C ALA A 264 -4.65 -20.83 21.46
N SER A 265 -4.34 -19.90 20.56
CA SER A 265 -4.60 -18.46 20.75
C SER A 265 -4.79 -17.75 19.42
N SER A 266 -5.63 -16.71 19.39
CA SER A 266 -5.73 -15.83 18.22
C SER A 266 -4.56 -14.84 18.17
N PHE A 267 -4.28 -14.30 16.97
CA PHE A 267 -3.29 -13.24 16.82
C PHE A 267 -3.66 -11.98 17.60
N ALA A 268 -4.96 -11.64 17.65
CA ALA A 268 -5.46 -10.52 18.45
C ALA A 268 -5.20 -10.72 19.96
N ASP A 269 -5.31 -11.94 20.48
CA ASP A 269 -4.97 -12.26 21.88
C ASP A 269 -3.48 -12.10 22.17
N SER A 270 -2.62 -12.47 21.22
CA SER A 270 -1.17 -12.25 21.31
C SER A 270 -0.83 -10.76 21.38
N MET A 271 -1.46 -9.94 20.53
CA MET A 271 -1.33 -8.48 20.57
C MET A 271 -1.82 -7.90 21.90
N ARG A 272 -2.96 -8.40 22.42
CA ARG A 272 -3.52 -7.98 23.72
C ARG A 272 -2.54 -8.27 24.86
N SER A 273 -1.99 -9.48 24.88
CA SER A 273 -1.04 -9.91 25.92
C SER A 273 0.23 -9.06 25.85
N SER A 274 0.76 -8.83 24.65
CA SER A 274 1.94 -7.98 24.40
C SER A 274 1.76 -6.57 24.96
N ILE A 275 0.64 -5.88 24.66
CA ILE A 275 0.39 -4.52 25.17
C ILE A 275 0.18 -4.46 26.69
N MET A 276 -0.43 -5.50 27.28
CA MET A 276 -0.67 -5.57 28.72
C MET A 276 0.61 -5.84 29.51
N GLU A 277 1.48 -6.70 29.00
CA GLU A 277 2.72 -7.09 29.66
C GLU A 277 3.89 -6.15 29.33
N SER A 278 3.80 -5.35 28.26
CA SER A 278 4.85 -4.42 27.81
C SER A 278 6.21 -5.09 27.53
N THR A 279 6.23 -6.38 27.18
CA THR A 279 7.44 -7.20 26.98
C THR A 279 8.27 -6.80 25.76
N PHE A 280 7.70 -5.97 24.89
CA PHE A 280 8.33 -5.47 23.66
C PHE A 280 9.19 -4.20 23.87
N THR A 281 9.15 -3.60 25.06
CA THR A 281 9.87 -2.36 25.37
C THR A 281 10.66 -2.47 26.68
N SER A 282 11.61 -1.55 26.87
CA SER A 282 12.27 -1.34 28.17
C SER A 282 11.59 -0.27 29.03
N VAL A 283 10.60 0.45 28.48
CA VAL A 283 9.86 1.49 29.19
C VAL A 283 8.89 0.85 30.19
N ALA A 284 8.98 1.24 31.45
CA ALA A 284 8.08 0.74 32.48
C ALA A 284 6.67 1.34 32.29
N PRO A 285 5.58 0.56 32.50
CA PRO A 285 4.21 1.06 32.32
C PRO A 285 3.87 2.31 33.15
N GLU A 286 4.50 2.48 34.32
CA GLU A 286 4.37 3.66 35.19
C GLU A 286 4.96 4.94 34.62
N ASP A 287 5.90 4.84 33.68
CA ASP A 287 6.54 5.98 33.02
C ASP A 287 5.74 6.48 31.81
N LEU A 288 4.69 5.74 31.40
CA LEU A 288 3.86 6.11 30.27
C LEU A 288 2.93 7.28 30.61
N PRO A 289 2.70 8.21 29.66
CA PRO A 289 1.74 9.30 29.83
C PRO A 289 0.28 8.85 29.64
N ILE A 290 0.02 7.55 29.64
CA ILE A 290 -1.30 6.92 29.60
C ILE A 290 -1.34 5.78 30.63
N SER A 291 -2.54 5.46 31.10
CA SER A 291 -2.77 4.30 31.98
C SER A 291 -3.03 3.04 31.16
N ILE A 292 -2.11 2.07 31.21
CA ILE A 292 -2.28 0.75 30.56
C ILE A 292 -3.47 -0.02 31.15
N SER A 293 -3.72 0.07 32.46
CA SER A 293 -4.91 -0.55 33.06
C SER A 293 -6.22 0.04 32.53
N ALA A 294 -6.27 1.34 32.23
CA ALA A 294 -7.43 1.95 31.56
C ALA A 294 -7.56 1.47 30.10
N VAL A 295 -6.45 1.27 29.39
CA VAL A 295 -6.45 0.70 28.04
C VAL A 295 -6.94 -0.75 28.06
N SER A 296 -6.46 -1.57 29.00
CA SER A 296 -6.93 -2.95 29.21
C SER A 296 -8.44 -3.01 29.42
N GLN A 297 -8.96 -2.18 30.32
CA GLN A 297 -10.40 -2.10 30.59
C GLN A 297 -11.22 -1.65 29.38
N SER A 298 -10.63 -0.87 28.47
CA SER A 298 -11.27 -0.50 27.21
C SER A 298 -11.27 -1.67 26.22
N LEU A 299 -10.14 -2.36 26.07
CA LEU A 299 -10.00 -3.52 25.17
C LEU A 299 -10.83 -4.73 25.62
N GLU A 300 -11.04 -4.91 26.93
CA GLU A 300 -11.93 -5.93 27.49
C GLU A 300 -13.41 -5.64 27.20
N LYS A 301 -13.77 -4.36 27.04
CA LYS A 301 -15.15 -3.96 26.74
C LYS A 301 -15.49 -4.05 25.25
N ASP A 302 -14.49 -3.85 24.39
CA ASP A 302 -14.63 -3.83 22.94
C ASP A 302 -13.34 -4.35 22.29
N SER A 303 -13.33 -5.63 21.92
CA SER A 303 -12.18 -6.28 21.27
C SER A 303 -12.10 -5.98 19.78
N THR A 304 -13.18 -5.50 19.18
CA THR A 304 -13.31 -5.27 17.73
C THR A 304 -12.18 -4.42 17.18
N ALA A 305 -11.80 -3.35 17.88
CA ALA A 305 -10.72 -2.47 17.43
C ALA A 305 -9.37 -3.19 17.31
N LEU A 306 -9.08 -4.12 18.23
CA LEU A 306 -7.85 -4.91 18.22
C LEU A 306 -7.89 -6.00 17.14
N GLU A 307 -9.05 -6.63 16.94
CA GLU A 307 -9.27 -7.60 15.86
C GLU A 307 -9.05 -6.94 14.49
N ILE A 308 -9.59 -5.74 14.27
CA ILE A 308 -9.38 -4.99 13.04
C ILE A 308 -7.92 -4.60 12.84
N ASP A 309 -7.20 -4.22 13.90
CA ASP A 309 -5.76 -3.97 13.81
C ASP A 309 -4.95 -5.26 13.55
N ALA A 310 -5.39 -6.41 14.06
CA ALA A 310 -4.80 -7.70 13.76
C ALA A 310 -4.92 -8.03 12.26
N TRP A 311 -6.10 -7.82 11.66
CA TRP A 311 -6.30 -7.93 10.21
C TRP A 311 -5.41 -6.96 9.43
N LYS A 312 -5.28 -5.69 9.87
CA LYS A 312 -4.36 -4.74 9.24
C LYS A 312 -2.92 -5.23 9.27
N PHE A 313 -2.43 -5.72 10.41
CA PHE A 313 -1.05 -6.22 10.50
C PHE A 313 -0.83 -7.45 9.61
N ALA A 314 -1.82 -8.35 9.51
CA ALA A 314 -1.75 -9.49 8.59
C ALA A 314 -1.63 -9.04 7.11
N ILE A 315 -2.40 -8.01 6.71
CA ILE A 315 -2.32 -7.40 5.36
C ILE A 315 -0.98 -6.70 5.17
N ILE A 316 -0.55 -5.83 6.10
CA ILE A 316 0.72 -5.08 6.03
C ILE A 316 1.91 -6.03 5.96
N ALA A 317 1.89 -7.10 6.74
CA ALA A 317 2.92 -8.13 6.77
C ALA A 317 2.87 -9.07 5.55
N GLU A 318 1.79 -9.04 4.78
CA GLU A 318 1.51 -9.96 3.67
C GLU A 318 1.64 -11.43 4.10
N ASN A 319 0.99 -11.78 5.20
CA ASN A 319 0.91 -13.16 5.67
C ASN A 319 -0.46 -13.74 5.28
N VAL A 320 -0.49 -14.43 4.13
CA VAL A 320 -1.71 -15.06 3.58
C VAL A 320 -2.20 -16.17 4.50
N ASP A 321 -1.30 -16.94 5.11
CA ASP A 321 -1.66 -18.04 6.01
C ASP A 321 -2.35 -17.52 7.27
N LEU A 322 -1.85 -16.41 7.84
CA LEU A 322 -2.51 -15.74 8.96
C LEU A 322 -3.88 -15.16 8.56
N LEU A 323 -4.02 -14.57 7.36
CA LEU A 323 -5.33 -14.10 6.88
C LEU A 323 -6.32 -15.27 6.76
N GLN A 324 -5.87 -16.41 6.23
CA GLN A 324 -6.71 -17.60 6.10
C GLN A 324 -7.06 -18.21 7.45
N ASP A 325 -6.12 -18.28 8.40
CA ASP A 325 -6.36 -18.72 9.77
C ASP A 325 -7.41 -17.84 10.46
N MET A 326 -7.28 -16.52 10.33
CA MET A 326 -8.24 -15.57 10.89
C MET A 326 -9.62 -15.67 10.24
N PHE A 327 -9.70 -15.90 8.93
CA PHE A 327 -10.95 -16.12 8.20
C PHE A 327 -11.64 -17.41 8.64
N ASN A 328 -10.89 -18.52 8.69
CA ASN A 328 -11.41 -19.84 9.09
C ASN A 328 -11.90 -19.83 10.55
N LYS A 329 -11.19 -19.15 11.46
CA LYS A 329 -11.58 -19.01 12.87
C LYS A 329 -12.82 -18.13 13.07
N ASN A 330 -13.19 -17.34 12.07
CA ASN A 330 -14.37 -16.48 12.08
C ASN A 330 -15.47 -17.04 11.17
N ASP A 331 -15.62 -18.36 11.14
CA ASP A 331 -16.66 -19.08 10.38
C ASP A 331 -16.72 -18.71 8.88
N GLU A 332 -15.55 -18.44 8.27
CA GLU A 332 -15.44 -18.01 6.86
C GLU A 332 -16.15 -16.68 6.57
N GLU A 333 -16.24 -15.81 7.58
CA GLU A 333 -16.73 -14.44 7.44
C GLU A 333 -15.64 -13.42 7.78
N VAL A 334 -15.67 -12.27 7.09
CA VAL A 334 -14.85 -11.12 7.45
C VAL A 334 -15.59 -10.21 8.43
N PRO A 335 -14.92 -9.57 9.41
CA PRO A 335 -15.59 -8.63 10.29
C PRO A 335 -16.23 -7.45 9.54
N ASP A 336 -17.45 -7.05 9.92
CA ASP A 336 -18.17 -5.93 9.28
C ASP A 336 -17.35 -4.63 9.25
N SER A 337 -16.63 -4.34 10.33
CA SER A 337 -15.77 -3.15 10.47
C SER A 337 -14.47 -3.22 9.67
N LEU A 338 -14.19 -4.32 8.97
CA LEU A 338 -13.04 -4.42 8.07
C LEU A 338 -13.16 -3.44 6.90
N VAL A 339 -14.37 -3.01 6.54
CA VAL A 339 -14.57 -1.97 5.52
C VAL A 339 -13.89 -0.65 5.89
N ASP A 340 -13.80 -0.33 7.18
CA ASP A 340 -13.27 0.95 7.68
C ASP A 340 -11.76 1.09 7.45
N ILE A 341 -11.07 -0.02 7.15
CA ILE A 341 -9.63 -0.04 6.90
C ILE A 341 -9.29 -0.12 5.41
N TYR A 342 -10.30 -0.19 4.54
CA TYR A 342 -10.16 -0.30 3.10
C TYR A 342 -9.12 -1.38 2.69
N PRO A 343 -9.32 -2.67 3.02
CA PRO A 343 -8.33 -3.75 2.91
C PRO A 343 -7.59 -3.81 1.56
N LEU A 344 -8.27 -3.62 0.43
CA LEU A 344 -7.62 -3.61 -0.89
C LEU A 344 -6.72 -2.37 -1.12
N HIS A 345 -7.09 -1.20 -0.58
CA HIS A 345 -6.24 0.00 -0.61
C HIS A 345 -5.06 -0.17 0.35
N LEU A 346 -5.28 -0.80 1.51
CA LEU A 346 -4.19 -1.14 2.44
C LEU A 346 -3.20 -2.11 1.78
N ALA A 347 -3.69 -3.15 1.12
CA ALA A 347 -2.86 -4.09 0.36
C ALA A 347 -2.09 -3.39 -0.77
N ALA A 348 -2.72 -2.46 -1.52
CA ALA A 348 -2.01 -1.68 -2.54
C ALA A 348 -0.88 -0.83 -1.95
N ASN A 349 -1.09 -0.21 -0.79
CA ASN A 349 -0.07 0.60 -0.12
C ASN A 349 1.14 -0.22 0.33
N TYR A 350 0.95 -1.49 0.71
CA TYR A 350 2.00 -2.38 1.21
C TYR A 350 2.35 -3.52 0.23
N LEU A 351 1.99 -3.36 -1.04
CA LEU A 351 2.25 -4.34 -2.11
C LEU A 351 3.74 -4.64 -2.19
N ASN A 352 4.11 -5.93 -2.25
CA ASN A 352 5.48 -6.37 -2.40
C ASN A 352 5.61 -7.44 -3.51
N GLY A 353 6.04 -6.98 -4.68
CA GLY A 353 6.31 -7.84 -5.83
C GLY A 353 7.39 -8.89 -5.63
N GLY A 354 8.28 -8.71 -4.65
CA GLY A 354 9.33 -9.67 -4.31
C GLY A 354 8.95 -10.70 -3.25
N LYS A 355 7.81 -10.53 -2.57
CA LYS A 355 7.32 -11.46 -1.53
C LYS A 355 6.06 -12.19 -1.96
N SER A 356 4.99 -11.44 -2.21
CA SER A 356 3.65 -11.99 -2.46
C SER A 356 3.20 -11.79 -3.91
N CYS A 357 3.80 -10.85 -4.64
CA CYS A 357 3.29 -10.36 -5.91
C CYS A 357 1.85 -9.85 -5.77
N CYS A 358 0.88 -10.68 -6.11
CA CYS A 358 -0.56 -10.41 -5.99
C CYS A 358 -1.26 -11.31 -4.96
N GLY A 359 -0.53 -12.18 -4.24
CA GLY A 359 -1.13 -13.20 -3.38
C GLY A 359 -2.06 -12.66 -2.29
N VAL A 360 -1.67 -11.57 -1.62
CA VAL A 360 -2.56 -10.92 -0.63
C VAL A 360 -3.79 -10.31 -1.30
N PHE A 361 -3.62 -9.77 -2.51
CA PHE A 361 -4.73 -9.22 -3.29
C PHE A 361 -5.74 -10.30 -3.67
N SER A 362 -5.29 -11.44 -4.20
CA SER A 362 -6.17 -12.56 -4.55
C SER A 362 -6.89 -13.10 -3.32
N THR A 363 -6.16 -13.34 -2.22
CA THR A 363 -6.76 -13.81 -0.96
C THR A 363 -7.83 -12.85 -0.43
N LEU A 364 -7.59 -11.54 -0.45
CA LEU A 364 -8.59 -10.56 -0.05
C LEU A 364 -9.77 -10.49 -1.02
N CYS A 365 -9.53 -10.61 -2.34
CA CYS A 365 -10.61 -10.64 -3.33
C CYS A 365 -11.54 -11.84 -3.14
N TYR A 366 -10.99 -13.00 -2.75
CA TYR A 366 -11.75 -14.18 -2.35
C TYR A 366 -12.56 -13.91 -1.07
N MET A 367 -11.89 -13.57 0.04
CA MET A 367 -12.51 -13.40 1.36
C MET A 367 -13.60 -12.32 1.40
N LEU A 368 -13.37 -11.18 0.73
CA LEU A 368 -14.32 -10.05 0.72
C LEU A 368 -15.46 -10.25 -0.29
N GLY A 369 -15.29 -11.18 -1.23
CA GLY A 369 -16.22 -11.42 -2.33
C GLY A 369 -16.35 -10.27 -3.34
N PRO A 370 -17.15 -10.46 -4.41
CA PRO A 370 -17.36 -9.48 -5.47
C PRO A 370 -18.16 -8.25 -5.02
N GLY A 371 -19.13 -8.44 -4.11
CA GLY A 371 -20.00 -7.37 -3.65
C GLY A 371 -19.24 -6.24 -2.94
N TYR A 372 -18.16 -6.58 -2.23
CA TYR A 372 -17.33 -5.61 -1.52
C TYR A 372 -16.65 -4.64 -2.49
N ARG A 373 -16.02 -5.16 -3.55
CA ARG A 373 -15.28 -4.37 -4.56
C ARG A 373 -16.18 -3.33 -5.22
N PHE A 374 -17.42 -3.69 -5.50
CA PHE A 374 -18.40 -2.80 -6.12
C PHE A 374 -18.89 -1.70 -5.16
N ARG A 375 -19.08 -2.02 -3.88
CA ARG A 375 -19.63 -1.07 -2.89
C ARG A 375 -18.59 -0.12 -2.31
N ASN A 376 -17.31 -0.53 -2.29
CA ASN A 376 -16.21 0.23 -1.69
C ASN A 376 -15.13 0.59 -2.73
N PRO A 377 -15.48 1.32 -3.81
CA PRO A 377 -14.55 1.60 -4.91
C PRO A 377 -13.49 2.66 -4.59
N VAL A 378 -13.68 3.42 -3.50
CA VAL A 378 -12.80 4.51 -3.08
C VAL A 378 -12.55 4.48 -1.57
N ASP A 379 -11.39 4.97 -1.15
CA ASP A 379 -11.02 5.13 0.26
C ASP A 379 -11.50 6.45 0.89
N GLY A 380 -11.14 6.67 2.15
CA GLY A 380 -11.46 7.89 2.90
C GLY A 380 -10.80 9.17 2.34
N LEU A 381 -9.84 9.05 1.42
CA LEU A 381 -9.19 10.16 0.71
C LEU A 381 -9.77 10.38 -0.69
N GLY A 382 -10.72 9.53 -1.11
CA GLY A 382 -11.33 9.55 -2.44
C GLY A 382 -10.45 8.92 -3.52
N HIS A 383 -9.45 8.13 -3.15
CA HIS A 383 -8.60 7.37 -4.08
C HIS A 383 -9.23 6.02 -4.37
N THR A 384 -9.21 5.59 -5.62
CA THR A 384 -9.53 4.20 -5.99
C THR A 384 -8.39 3.24 -5.61
N VAL A 385 -8.63 1.94 -5.70
CA VAL A 385 -7.57 0.94 -5.54
C VAL A 385 -6.48 1.14 -6.60
N LEU A 386 -6.87 1.43 -7.84
CA LEU A 386 -5.93 1.75 -8.93
C LEU A 386 -5.10 3.00 -8.60
N ASP A 387 -5.73 4.04 -8.07
CA ASP A 387 -5.01 5.24 -7.61
C ASP A 387 -3.95 4.91 -6.56
N THR A 388 -4.27 3.99 -5.65
CA THR A 388 -3.34 3.56 -4.61
C THR A 388 -2.17 2.76 -5.19
N LEU A 389 -2.40 1.93 -6.20
CA LEU A 389 -1.34 1.24 -6.95
C LEU A 389 -0.42 2.25 -7.66
N LEU A 390 -0.98 3.29 -8.28
CA LEU A 390 -0.18 4.34 -8.93
C LEU A 390 0.59 5.21 -7.91
N ILE A 391 0.03 5.46 -6.73
CA ILE A 391 0.76 6.06 -5.62
C ILE A 391 1.95 5.19 -5.21
N ALA A 392 1.79 3.87 -5.10
CA ALA A 392 2.88 2.96 -4.76
C ALA A 392 4.02 2.97 -5.81
N VAL A 393 3.66 3.06 -7.10
CA VAL A 393 4.62 3.24 -8.21
C VAL A 393 5.37 4.56 -8.07
N LEU A 394 4.64 5.68 -7.97
CA LEU A 394 5.24 7.02 -7.85
C LEU A 394 6.12 7.14 -6.60
N ARG A 395 5.68 6.59 -5.47
CA ARG A 395 6.41 6.53 -4.22
C ARG A 395 7.76 5.82 -4.37
N SER A 396 7.80 4.70 -5.09
CA SER A 396 8.97 3.82 -5.15
C SER A 396 9.93 4.15 -6.30
N HIS A 397 9.45 4.81 -7.35
CA HIS A 397 10.18 5.02 -8.61
C HIS A 397 10.40 6.48 -8.98
N THR A 398 9.96 7.44 -8.15
CA THR A 398 10.18 8.86 -8.40
C THR A 398 10.66 9.62 -7.15
N ALA A 399 11.09 10.86 -7.38
CA ALA A 399 11.37 11.84 -6.33
C ALA A 399 10.15 12.73 -5.98
N ILE A 400 8.94 12.38 -6.43
CA ILE A 400 7.74 13.18 -6.20
C ILE A 400 7.34 13.22 -4.72
N THR A 401 6.65 14.29 -4.33
CA THR A 401 6.09 14.47 -2.98
C THR A 401 4.57 14.24 -2.97
N PRO A 402 3.98 13.85 -1.83
CA PRO A 402 2.55 13.50 -1.77
C PRO A 402 1.60 14.63 -2.19
N ASP A 403 1.93 15.87 -1.86
CA ASP A 403 1.17 17.08 -2.21
C ASP A 403 1.08 17.34 -3.72
N GLN A 404 2.07 16.84 -4.48
CA GLN A 404 2.06 16.94 -5.95
C GLN A 404 1.14 15.90 -6.59
N VAL A 405 0.86 14.80 -5.89
CA VAL A 405 0.03 13.68 -6.35
C VAL A 405 -1.44 13.89 -5.98
N SER A 406 -1.72 14.26 -4.73
CA SER A 406 -3.08 14.54 -4.28
C SER A 406 -3.08 15.56 -3.14
N LEU A 407 -4.01 16.52 -3.21
CA LEU A 407 -4.19 17.53 -2.16
C LEU A 407 -4.51 16.91 -0.80
N GLN A 408 -5.23 15.78 -0.79
CA GLN A 408 -5.59 15.06 0.44
C GLN A 408 -4.38 14.46 1.17
N LEU A 409 -3.27 14.25 0.46
CA LEU A 409 -2.01 13.77 1.04
C LEU A 409 -1.13 14.90 1.57
N GLY A 410 -1.49 16.18 1.34
CA GLY A 410 -0.65 17.34 1.66
C GLY A 410 -0.38 17.56 3.16
N SER A 411 -1.12 16.90 4.04
CA SER A 411 -0.86 16.89 5.49
C SER A 411 0.42 16.14 5.87
N SER A 412 0.91 15.27 4.98
CA SER A 412 2.10 14.46 5.15
C SER A 412 3.17 14.84 4.12
N THR A 413 4.41 14.88 4.57
CA THR A 413 5.58 15.00 3.70
C THR A 413 5.98 13.65 3.11
N ARG A 414 5.41 12.53 3.56
CA ARG A 414 5.70 11.15 3.13
C ARG A 414 4.48 10.41 2.62
N PHE A 415 4.69 9.39 1.80
CA PHE A 415 3.61 8.49 1.40
C PHE A 415 3.36 7.44 2.50
N SER A 416 2.12 6.96 2.62
CA SER A 416 1.83 5.75 3.38
C SER A 416 2.57 4.56 2.76
N GLY A 417 3.02 3.60 3.57
CA GLY A 417 3.70 2.37 3.13
C GLY A 417 5.11 2.57 2.55
N GLU A 418 5.72 3.75 2.67
CA GLU A 418 7.07 4.02 2.14
C GLU A 418 8.17 3.14 2.76
N GLU A 419 7.91 2.59 3.95
CA GLU A 419 8.72 1.58 4.64
C GLU A 419 8.77 0.22 3.94
N LYS A 420 7.97 0.02 2.89
CA LYS A 420 7.88 -1.24 2.14
C LYS A 420 8.05 -1.01 0.64
N ASP A 421 9.06 -1.67 0.06
CA ASP A 421 9.38 -1.56 -1.36
C ASP A 421 8.49 -2.48 -2.19
N ILE A 422 7.85 -1.91 -3.21
CA ILE A 422 7.06 -2.67 -4.18
C ILE A 422 7.89 -3.69 -4.96
N CYS A 423 9.21 -3.52 -5.01
CA CYS A 423 10.14 -4.44 -5.69
C CYS A 423 10.78 -5.46 -4.75
N GLY A 424 10.41 -5.44 -3.47
CA GLY A 424 10.88 -6.39 -2.45
C GLY A 424 12.34 -6.22 -2.02
N ARG A 425 12.97 -5.07 -2.26
CA ARG A 425 14.36 -4.81 -1.81
C ARG A 425 14.46 -4.50 -0.33
N TRP A 426 13.41 -3.91 0.24
CA TRP A 426 13.26 -3.70 1.67
C TRP A 426 11.81 -3.85 2.11
N ASP A 427 11.65 -4.08 3.40
CA ASP A 427 10.40 -4.25 4.13
C ASP A 427 10.52 -3.51 5.49
N VAL A 428 9.43 -3.44 6.25
CA VAL A 428 9.34 -2.66 7.50
C VAL A 428 10.42 -3.03 8.52
N ASP A 429 10.81 -4.30 8.56
CA ASP A 429 11.80 -4.90 9.45
C ASP A 429 13.22 -4.93 8.89
N THR A 430 13.46 -4.35 7.70
CA THR A 430 14.80 -4.29 7.11
C THR A 430 15.71 -3.40 7.95
N PRO A 431 16.92 -3.87 8.36
CA PRO A 431 17.79 -3.11 9.26
C PRO A 431 18.10 -1.69 8.80
N ALA A 432 18.40 -1.51 7.51
CA ALA A 432 18.67 -0.18 6.95
C ALA A 432 17.46 0.77 7.07
N VAL A 433 16.23 0.27 6.88
CA VAL A 433 15.00 1.07 7.02
C VAL A 433 14.77 1.44 8.48
N ARG A 434 14.94 0.47 9.38
CA ARG A 434 14.75 0.69 10.82
C ARG A 434 15.75 1.72 11.37
N GLU A 435 17.02 1.59 10.99
CA GLU A 435 18.09 2.53 11.36
C GLU A 435 17.81 3.95 10.81
N LEU A 436 17.39 4.05 9.55
CA LEU A 436 17.05 5.31 8.89
C LEU A 436 15.98 6.09 9.67
N PHE A 437 14.90 5.43 10.09
CA PHE A 437 13.83 6.09 10.83
C PHE A 437 14.21 6.38 12.28
N GLN A 438 15.00 5.53 12.94
CA GLN A 438 15.55 5.82 14.27
C GLN A 438 16.42 7.09 14.28
N HIS A 439 17.14 7.35 13.19
CA HIS A 439 17.91 8.58 13.01
C HIS A 439 17.05 9.81 12.64
N GLY A 440 15.73 9.66 12.54
CA GLY A 440 14.78 10.74 12.37
C GLY A 440 14.50 11.15 10.91
N TYR A 441 14.90 10.33 9.93
CA TYR A 441 14.45 10.51 8.55
C TYR A 441 13.00 10.01 8.41
N ALA A 442 12.17 10.73 7.65
CA ALA A 442 10.76 10.37 7.42
C ALA A 442 10.48 9.78 6.03
N ARG A 443 11.50 9.76 5.16
CA ARG A 443 11.41 9.39 3.74
C ARG A 443 12.52 8.42 3.39
N ILE A 444 12.25 7.51 2.47
CA ILE A 444 13.29 6.67 1.88
C ILE A 444 14.16 7.54 0.95
N PRO A 445 15.51 7.48 1.05
CA PRO A 445 16.40 8.23 0.18
C PRO A 445 16.16 7.93 -1.30
N VAL A 446 16.18 8.97 -2.13
CA VAL A 446 16.05 8.82 -3.59
C VAL A 446 17.12 7.89 -4.17
N GLY A 447 18.34 7.90 -3.60
CA GLY A 447 19.42 7.02 -4.02
C GLY A 447 19.19 5.53 -3.77
N TRP A 448 18.15 5.15 -3.00
CA TRP A 448 17.74 3.75 -2.84
C TRP A 448 16.74 3.31 -3.90
N LYS A 449 16.20 4.24 -4.70
CA LYS A 449 15.14 3.95 -5.68
C LYS A 449 15.74 3.64 -7.04
N HIS A 450 14.96 2.95 -7.88
CA HIS A 450 15.31 2.66 -9.26
C HIS A 450 14.09 2.89 -10.18
N PRO A 451 14.22 2.79 -11.52
CA PRO A 451 13.10 2.95 -12.46
C PRO A 451 11.95 1.97 -12.24
N PHE A 452 10.79 2.21 -12.84
CA PHE A 452 9.66 1.30 -12.70
C PHE A 452 9.97 -0.07 -13.34
N CYS A 453 10.31 -1.06 -12.50
CA CYS A 453 10.93 -2.31 -12.91
C CYS A 453 9.94 -3.47 -13.07
N HIS A 454 10.38 -4.55 -13.72
CA HIS A 454 9.59 -5.76 -13.95
C HIS A 454 8.89 -6.35 -12.71
N THR A 455 9.56 -6.42 -11.55
CA THR A 455 8.94 -6.93 -10.32
C THR A 455 7.71 -6.10 -9.92
N ALA A 456 7.85 -4.78 -9.94
CA ALA A 456 6.74 -3.88 -9.61
C ALA A 456 5.65 -3.93 -10.68
N VAL A 457 6.03 -4.00 -11.96
CA VAL A 457 5.10 -4.09 -13.10
C VAL A 457 4.24 -5.35 -12.99
N GLN A 458 4.85 -6.52 -12.75
CA GLN A 458 4.12 -7.77 -12.56
C GLN A 458 3.12 -7.67 -11.40
N ALA A 459 3.56 -7.17 -10.24
CA ALA A 459 2.68 -7.02 -9.08
C ALA A 459 1.49 -6.08 -9.34
N VAL A 460 1.73 -4.93 -9.99
CA VAL A 460 0.67 -3.96 -10.33
C VAL A 460 -0.28 -4.54 -11.38
N CYS A 461 0.23 -5.17 -12.45
CA CYS A 461 -0.60 -5.78 -13.48
C CYS A 461 -1.45 -6.90 -12.89
N HIS A 462 -0.88 -7.81 -12.10
CA HIS A 462 -1.63 -8.91 -11.50
C HIS A 462 -2.68 -8.41 -10.49
N ALA A 463 -2.36 -7.40 -9.67
CA ALA A 463 -3.36 -6.79 -8.78
C ALA A 463 -4.49 -6.09 -9.56
N THR A 464 -4.17 -5.46 -10.70
CA THR A 464 -5.16 -4.84 -11.59
C THR A 464 -6.06 -5.89 -12.24
N ILE A 465 -5.49 -7.04 -12.64
CA ILE A 465 -6.24 -8.19 -13.17
C ILE A 465 -7.18 -8.77 -12.09
N GLY A 466 -6.70 -8.97 -10.86
CA GLY A 466 -7.57 -9.42 -9.76
C GLY A 466 -8.72 -8.45 -9.45
N LEU A 467 -8.53 -7.15 -9.70
CA LEU A 467 -9.54 -6.13 -9.49
C LEU A 467 -10.60 -6.08 -10.60
N PHE A 468 -10.18 -6.13 -11.87
CA PHE A 468 -11.05 -5.87 -13.02
C PHE A 468 -11.34 -7.08 -13.92
N GLY A 469 -10.64 -8.20 -13.74
CA GLY A 469 -10.84 -9.42 -14.54
C GLY A 469 -12.16 -10.15 -14.21
N SER A 470 -12.66 -10.00 -12.99
CA SER A 470 -13.92 -10.60 -12.53
C SER A 470 -15.13 -10.12 -13.34
N PRO A 471 -16.10 -10.98 -13.68
CA PRO A 471 -17.36 -10.55 -14.31
C PRO A 471 -18.11 -9.47 -13.50
N ILE A 472 -17.97 -9.53 -12.17
CA ILE A 472 -18.42 -8.49 -11.24
C ILE A 472 -17.21 -7.67 -10.82
N HIS A 473 -16.98 -6.57 -11.52
CA HIS A 473 -15.86 -5.65 -11.25
C HIS A 473 -16.36 -4.23 -10.97
N PRO A 474 -15.57 -3.38 -10.27
CA PRO A 474 -15.82 -1.95 -10.23
C PRO A 474 -15.81 -1.34 -11.62
N LYS A 475 -16.44 -0.18 -11.83
CA LYS A 475 -16.40 0.52 -13.13
C LYS A 475 -14.94 0.88 -13.47
N VAL A 476 -14.37 0.23 -14.48
CA VAL A 476 -12.97 0.46 -14.89
C VAL A 476 -12.73 1.91 -15.29
N ASN A 477 -13.68 2.55 -15.98
CA ASN A 477 -13.62 3.94 -16.41
C ASN A 477 -14.12 4.94 -15.33
N ALA A 478 -14.18 4.54 -14.05
CA ALA A 478 -14.47 5.48 -12.98
C ALA A 478 -13.40 6.58 -12.92
N THR A 479 -13.81 7.82 -12.64
CA THR A 479 -12.85 8.93 -12.49
C THR A 479 -12.01 8.77 -11.22
N ASN A 480 -10.72 9.02 -11.36
CA ASN A 480 -9.68 8.87 -10.36
C ASN A 480 -9.61 10.04 -9.37
N GLY A 481 -9.13 9.75 -8.15
CA GLY A 481 -8.85 10.74 -7.09
C GLY A 481 -7.44 11.35 -7.14
N LEU A 482 -6.60 10.92 -8.09
CA LEU A 482 -5.26 11.48 -8.29
C LEU A 482 -5.26 12.74 -9.15
N PHE A 483 -4.32 13.62 -8.85
CA PHE A 483 -4.06 14.87 -9.58
C PHE A 483 -5.31 15.75 -9.74
N VAL A 484 -6.27 15.62 -8.82
CA VAL A 484 -7.50 16.42 -8.84
C VAL A 484 -7.14 17.89 -8.70
N ARG A 485 -7.61 18.69 -9.66
CA ARG A 485 -7.46 20.14 -9.68
C ARG A 485 -8.84 20.80 -9.69
N ARG A 486 -8.88 22.07 -9.30
CA ARG A 486 -10.06 22.90 -9.46
C ARG A 486 -9.67 24.08 -10.34
N CYS A 487 -10.39 24.28 -11.44
CA CYS A 487 -10.17 25.42 -12.32
C CYS A 487 -10.37 26.72 -11.52
N ALA A 488 -9.35 27.58 -11.50
CA ALA A 488 -9.39 28.82 -10.73
C ALA A 488 -10.45 29.81 -11.25
N HIS A 489 -10.80 29.74 -12.53
CA HIS A 489 -11.75 30.66 -13.15
C HIS A 489 -13.22 30.22 -12.98
N CYS A 490 -13.58 29.00 -13.39
CA CYS A 490 -14.98 28.52 -13.35
C CYS A 490 -15.30 27.63 -12.14
N GLY A 491 -14.30 27.21 -11.36
CA GLY A 491 -14.50 26.37 -10.18
C GLY A 491 -14.76 24.89 -10.45
N THR A 492 -14.76 24.45 -11.71
CA THR A 492 -14.94 23.04 -12.10
C THR A 492 -13.84 22.17 -11.53
N GLU A 493 -14.23 21.06 -10.91
CA GLU A 493 -13.31 20.02 -10.46
C GLU A 493 -12.88 19.14 -11.64
N LEU A 494 -11.58 19.07 -11.87
CA LEU A 494 -10.95 18.33 -12.97
C LEU A 494 -10.44 17.00 -12.39
N LYS A 495 -11.16 15.91 -12.70
CA LYS A 495 -10.79 14.54 -12.32
C LYS A 495 -10.34 13.76 -13.55
N LEU A 496 -9.31 12.96 -13.39
CA LEU A 496 -8.75 12.14 -14.45
C LEU A 496 -9.58 10.85 -14.62
N GLY A 497 -9.62 10.28 -15.82
CA GLY A 497 -9.92 8.85 -15.98
C GLY A 497 -8.72 7.97 -15.65
N PRO A 498 -8.87 6.64 -15.63
CA PRO A 498 -7.79 5.69 -15.34
C PRO A 498 -6.62 5.84 -16.33
N LEU A 499 -6.92 5.89 -17.64
CA LEU A 499 -5.90 6.03 -18.68
C LEU A 499 -5.21 7.40 -18.62
N HIS A 500 -5.95 8.48 -18.29
CA HIS A 500 -5.35 9.80 -18.04
C HIS A 500 -4.43 9.80 -16.83
N ALA A 501 -4.77 9.08 -15.75
CA ALA A 501 -3.91 8.94 -14.59
C ALA A 501 -2.61 8.19 -14.91
N ILE A 502 -2.66 7.18 -15.80
CA ILE A 502 -1.45 6.52 -16.33
C ILE A 502 -0.60 7.51 -17.13
N VAL A 503 -1.22 8.35 -17.96
CA VAL A 503 -0.50 9.39 -18.72
C VAL A 503 0.23 10.36 -17.80
N VAL A 504 -0.43 10.87 -16.75
CA VAL A 504 0.19 11.80 -15.80
C VAL A 504 1.25 11.09 -14.95
N THR A 505 1.02 9.83 -14.57
CA THR A 505 2.03 9.01 -13.87
C THR A 505 3.27 8.80 -14.74
N SER A 506 3.08 8.52 -16.03
CA SER A 506 4.16 8.36 -17.02
C SER A 506 4.95 9.65 -17.18
N PHE A 507 4.28 10.81 -17.19
CA PHE A 507 4.94 12.11 -17.22
C PHE A 507 5.85 12.29 -16.00
N TYR A 508 5.38 11.96 -14.79
CA TYR A 508 6.20 12.07 -13.58
C TYR A 508 7.33 11.05 -13.49
N LEU A 509 7.16 9.86 -14.05
CA LEU A 509 8.27 8.90 -14.22
C LEU A 509 9.32 9.44 -15.18
N ALA A 510 8.93 10.10 -16.27
CA ALA A 510 9.90 10.70 -17.19
C ALA A 510 10.60 11.95 -16.60
N GLU A 511 9.84 12.83 -15.93
CA GLU A 511 10.34 14.12 -15.43
C GLU A 511 11.06 14.00 -14.07
N LYS A 512 10.62 13.09 -13.21
CA LYS A 512 11.09 12.94 -11.82
C LYS A 512 11.42 11.50 -11.43
N GLY A 513 11.43 10.57 -12.40
CA GLY A 513 11.81 9.18 -12.17
C GLY A 513 13.31 9.00 -12.00
N MET A 514 13.69 7.74 -11.78
CA MET A 514 15.07 7.37 -11.51
C MET A 514 15.86 7.15 -12.81
N VAL A 515 17.19 7.18 -12.69
CA VAL A 515 18.10 6.96 -13.83
C VAL A 515 17.86 5.59 -14.45
N GLY A 516 17.70 5.56 -15.77
CA GLY A 516 17.44 4.35 -16.55
C GLY A 516 15.97 4.08 -16.85
N GLU A 517 15.06 5.01 -16.52
CA GLU A 517 13.64 4.90 -16.89
C GLU A 517 13.45 4.82 -18.41
N THR A 518 12.55 3.92 -18.82
CA THR A 518 12.23 3.60 -20.22
C THR A 518 10.76 3.78 -20.56
N LEU A 519 9.92 3.99 -19.54
CA LEU A 519 8.46 3.97 -19.60
C LEU A 519 7.87 2.64 -20.10
N PHE A 520 8.61 1.54 -20.00
CA PHE A 520 8.06 0.20 -20.21
C PHE A 520 6.99 -0.15 -19.16
N GLY A 521 7.23 0.17 -17.90
CA GLY A 521 6.29 -0.15 -16.83
C GLY A 521 4.90 0.49 -17.00
N PRO A 522 4.80 1.81 -17.27
CA PRO A 522 3.51 2.44 -17.56
C PRO A 522 2.85 1.91 -18.84
N LEU A 523 3.63 1.53 -19.86
CA LEU A 523 3.11 0.89 -21.06
C LEU A 523 2.46 -0.47 -20.73
N ALA A 524 3.10 -1.28 -19.89
CA ALA A 524 2.55 -2.56 -19.45
C ALA A 524 1.23 -2.38 -18.69
N VAL A 525 1.16 -1.42 -17.75
CA VAL A 525 -0.07 -1.12 -17.02
C VAL A 525 -1.16 -0.58 -17.95
N LEU A 526 -0.80 0.27 -18.92
CA LEU A 526 -1.72 0.79 -19.92
C LEU A 526 -2.36 -0.35 -20.74
N VAL A 527 -1.53 -1.22 -21.32
CA VAL A 527 -2.00 -2.33 -22.15
C VAL A 527 -2.85 -3.30 -21.32
N CYS A 528 -2.44 -3.60 -20.08
CA CYS A 528 -3.22 -4.39 -19.14
C CYS A 528 -4.63 -3.79 -18.92
N LEU A 529 -4.74 -2.48 -18.64
CA LEU A 529 -6.04 -1.82 -18.48
C LEU A 529 -6.89 -1.83 -19.75
N LEU A 530 -6.28 -1.63 -20.93
CA LEU A 530 -6.99 -1.75 -22.21
C LEU A 530 -7.54 -3.17 -22.41
N ARG A 531 -6.79 -4.20 -21.98
CA ARG A 531 -7.25 -5.60 -21.98
C ARG A 531 -8.32 -5.89 -20.92
N LEU A 532 -8.40 -5.06 -19.89
CA LEU A 532 -9.44 -5.07 -18.87
C LEU A 532 -10.55 -4.05 -19.16
N ARG A 533 -10.78 -3.72 -20.44
CA ARG A 533 -11.90 -2.91 -20.96
C ARG A 533 -11.86 -1.41 -20.61
N ALA A 534 -10.70 -0.87 -20.25
CA ALA A 534 -10.56 0.58 -20.16
C ALA A 534 -10.80 1.22 -21.54
N ASP A 535 -11.67 2.22 -21.61
CA ASP A 535 -12.06 2.84 -22.87
C ASP A 535 -11.04 3.93 -23.28
N ALA A 536 -10.31 3.68 -24.37
CA ALA A 536 -9.34 4.64 -24.92
C ALA A 536 -10.00 5.94 -25.42
N ASN A 537 -11.28 5.89 -25.82
CA ASN A 537 -12.05 7.04 -26.27
C ASN A 537 -12.70 7.82 -25.11
N PHE A 538 -12.58 7.31 -23.88
CA PHE A 538 -13.12 7.98 -22.70
C PHE A 538 -12.50 9.37 -22.56
N SER A 539 -13.34 10.39 -22.50
CA SER A 539 -12.92 11.78 -22.42
C SER A 539 -13.34 12.41 -21.11
N VAL A 540 -12.44 13.16 -20.49
CA VAL A 540 -12.69 13.93 -19.28
C VAL A 540 -12.25 15.37 -19.44
N SER A 541 -12.86 16.27 -18.67
CA SER A 541 -12.45 17.68 -18.63
C SER A 541 -11.14 17.83 -17.87
N VAL A 542 -10.05 18.12 -18.58
CA VAL A 542 -8.69 18.22 -18.03
C VAL A 542 -7.95 19.41 -18.62
N SER A 543 -6.90 19.87 -17.94
CA SER A 543 -5.98 20.87 -18.46
C SER A 543 -4.55 20.43 -18.23
N ALA A 544 -3.78 20.26 -19.30
CA ALA A 544 -2.35 19.97 -19.21
C ALA A 544 -1.63 21.10 -18.45
N ASP A 545 -1.98 22.36 -18.71
CA ASP A 545 -1.39 23.52 -18.04
C ASP A 545 -1.61 23.50 -16.51
N ASP A 546 -2.81 23.11 -16.05
CA ASP A 546 -3.11 23.01 -14.61
C ASP A 546 -2.33 21.85 -13.95
N ILE A 547 -2.18 20.72 -14.66
CA ILE A 547 -1.42 19.56 -14.17
C ILE A 547 0.07 19.91 -14.07
N LEU A 548 0.60 20.64 -15.06
CA LEU A 548 1.99 21.09 -15.12
C LEU A 548 2.27 22.33 -14.25
N GLY A 549 1.23 22.96 -13.68
CA GLY A 549 1.37 24.14 -12.82
C GLY A 549 1.73 25.43 -13.57
N VAL A 550 1.42 25.51 -14.86
CA VAL A 550 1.69 26.67 -15.74
C VAL A 550 0.42 27.40 -16.17
N ALA A 551 -0.75 26.98 -15.67
CA ALA A 551 -2.03 27.58 -16.01
C ALA A 551 -2.15 29.05 -15.56
N ASP A 552 -2.69 29.87 -16.45
CA ASP A 552 -3.10 31.24 -16.15
C ASP A 552 -4.41 31.22 -15.31
N PRO A 553 -4.40 31.73 -14.06
CA PRO A 553 -5.58 31.74 -13.19
C PRO A 553 -6.76 32.54 -13.74
N SER A 554 -6.53 33.42 -14.72
CA SER A 554 -7.55 34.35 -15.25
C SER A 554 -8.47 33.75 -16.33
N ARG A 555 -8.19 32.52 -16.80
CA ARG A 555 -8.93 31.88 -17.89
C ARG A 555 -9.12 30.38 -17.68
N CYS A 556 -10.16 29.82 -18.29
CA CYS A 556 -10.35 28.37 -18.32
C CYS A 556 -9.49 27.77 -19.45
N ASN A 557 -8.50 26.95 -19.10
CA ASN A 557 -7.68 26.20 -20.07
C ASN A 557 -8.03 24.69 -20.09
N HIS A 558 -9.09 24.28 -19.41
CA HIS A 558 -9.53 22.88 -19.41
C HIS A 558 -10.44 22.59 -20.60
N VAL A 559 -10.28 21.40 -21.18
CA VAL A 559 -11.01 20.91 -22.34
C VAL A 559 -11.35 19.43 -22.14
N SER A 560 -12.41 18.96 -22.77
CA SER A 560 -12.73 17.53 -22.79
C SER A 560 -11.74 16.82 -23.71
N GLN A 561 -10.93 15.92 -23.16
CA GLN A 561 -9.86 15.24 -23.90
C GLN A 561 -9.78 13.75 -23.57
N THR A 562 -9.42 12.92 -24.55
CA THR A 562 -8.99 11.53 -24.33
C THR A 562 -7.61 11.48 -23.67
N ALA A 563 -7.19 10.31 -23.19
CA ALA A 563 -5.87 10.14 -22.61
C ALA A 563 -4.75 10.47 -23.63
N ARG A 564 -4.97 10.10 -24.90
CA ARG A 564 -4.03 10.41 -25.99
C ARG A 564 -3.92 11.92 -26.24
N GLN A 565 -5.06 12.60 -26.30
CA GLN A 565 -5.10 14.06 -26.49
C GLN A 565 -4.43 14.80 -25.33
N LEU A 566 -4.56 14.29 -24.09
CA LEU A 566 -3.82 14.83 -22.95
C LEU A 566 -2.30 14.66 -23.11
N MET A 567 -1.83 13.52 -23.64
CA MET A 567 -0.40 13.33 -23.95
C MET A 567 0.10 14.32 -25.01
N GLU A 568 -0.68 14.56 -26.06
CA GLU A 568 -0.36 15.50 -27.13
C GLU A 568 -0.34 16.96 -26.66
N ALA A 569 -1.12 17.27 -25.61
CA ALA A 569 -1.15 18.59 -24.99
C ALA A 569 0.09 18.89 -24.12
N VAL A 570 0.91 17.88 -23.78
CA VAL A 570 2.16 18.10 -23.04
C VAL A 570 3.14 18.89 -23.92
N PRO A 571 3.71 20.01 -23.43
CA PRO A 571 4.58 20.85 -24.25
C PRO A 571 5.80 20.08 -24.79
N PRO A 572 6.13 20.18 -26.10
CA PRO A 572 7.25 19.45 -26.69
C PRO A 572 8.60 19.74 -26.04
N HIS A 573 8.79 20.96 -25.53
CA HIS A 573 10.01 21.34 -24.83
C HIS A 573 10.19 20.58 -23.50
N ALA A 574 9.11 20.19 -22.83
CA ALA A 574 9.17 19.37 -21.62
C ALA A 574 9.72 17.97 -21.98
N VAL A 575 9.11 17.33 -22.99
CA VAL A 575 9.47 16.00 -23.50
C VAL A 575 10.91 15.96 -24.04
N SER A 576 11.35 17.01 -24.74
CA SER A 576 12.68 17.07 -25.36
C SER A 576 13.86 17.04 -24.37
N ARG A 577 13.60 17.30 -23.08
CA ARG A 577 14.62 17.26 -22.01
C ARG A 577 14.81 15.86 -21.42
N TRP A 578 13.90 14.94 -21.71
CA TRP A 578 13.98 13.56 -21.20
C TRP A 578 15.03 12.76 -21.96
N THR A 579 15.41 11.61 -21.40
CA THR A 579 16.29 10.64 -22.07
C THR A 579 15.68 10.13 -23.38
N ALA A 580 16.50 9.63 -24.29
CA ALA A 580 16.04 9.10 -25.57
C ALA A 580 15.10 7.89 -25.38
N GLU A 581 15.36 7.11 -24.34
CA GLU A 581 14.55 5.97 -23.91
C GLU A 581 13.17 6.44 -23.44
N CYS A 582 13.08 7.44 -22.55
CA CYS A 582 11.81 8.01 -22.13
C CYS A 582 11.03 8.65 -23.30
N GLN A 583 11.70 9.34 -24.22
CA GLN A 583 11.04 9.88 -25.42
C GLN A 583 10.46 8.77 -26.31
N THR A 584 11.19 7.66 -26.45
CA THR A 584 10.73 6.48 -27.20
C THR A 584 9.52 5.86 -26.50
N GLY A 585 9.60 5.63 -25.18
CA GLY A 585 8.49 5.06 -24.41
C GLY A 585 7.25 5.95 -24.38
N TRP A 586 7.42 7.27 -24.29
CA TRP A 586 6.32 8.24 -24.37
C TRP A 586 5.60 8.16 -25.72
N ARG A 587 6.36 7.98 -26.81
CA ARG A 587 5.79 7.78 -28.14
C ARG A 587 5.08 6.43 -28.26
N CYS A 588 5.64 5.35 -27.73
CA CYS A 588 4.97 4.04 -27.70
C CYS A 588 3.62 4.14 -26.98
N LEU A 589 3.58 4.71 -25.78
CA LEU A 589 2.35 4.94 -25.02
C LEU A 589 1.27 5.69 -25.84
N SER A 590 1.66 6.79 -26.49
CA SER A 590 0.76 7.61 -27.30
C SER A 590 0.21 6.83 -28.52
N GLN A 591 1.06 6.07 -29.21
CA GLN A 591 0.65 5.27 -30.36
C GLN A 591 -0.15 4.03 -29.96
N THR A 592 0.13 3.41 -28.82
CA THR A 592 -0.71 2.34 -28.26
C THR A 592 -2.12 2.84 -27.96
N LEU A 593 -2.27 4.05 -27.41
CA LEU A 593 -3.59 4.67 -27.24
C LEU A 593 -4.26 4.93 -28.59
N LEU A 594 -3.53 5.41 -29.61
CA LEU A 594 -4.08 5.60 -30.96
C LEU A 594 -4.59 4.27 -31.56
N LEU A 595 -3.80 3.21 -31.41
CA LEU A 595 -4.16 1.86 -31.84
C LEU A 595 -5.44 1.37 -31.15
N ALA A 596 -5.56 1.63 -29.85
CA ALA A 596 -6.76 1.30 -29.07
C ALA A 596 -7.99 2.16 -29.45
N GLU A 597 -7.82 3.46 -29.70
CA GLU A 597 -8.91 4.36 -30.14
C GLU A 597 -9.48 3.92 -31.51
N LYS A 598 -8.64 3.39 -32.40
CA LYS A 598 -9.02 2.88 -33.72
C LYS A 598 -9.70 1.51 -33.69
N GLY A 599 -9.39 0.67 -32.70
CA GLY A 599 -10.08 -0.60 -32.50
C GLY A 599 -11.50 -0.33 -32.03
N SER A 600 -12.51 -0.73 -32.81
CA SER A 600 -13.91 -0.62 -32.38
C SER A 600 -14.14 -1.46 -31.13
N ILE A 601 -14.15 -0.82 -29.96
CA ILE A 601 -14.79 -1.38 -28.77
C ILE A 601 -16.29 -1.18 -28.99
N ASP A 602 -17.05 -2.27 -29.03
CA ASP A 602 -18.51 -2.17 -29.10
C ASP A 602 -19.03 -1.43 -27.85
N LYS A 603 -19.52 -0.20 -28.08
CA LYS A 603 -20.05 0.71 -27.05
C LYS A 603 -21.27 0.13 -26.32
N SER A 604 -21.88 -0.94 -26.86
CA SER A 604 -23.01 -1.65 -26.23
C SER A 604 -22.63 -2.38 -24.94
N TYR A 605 -21.33 -2.60 -24.67
CA TYR A 605 -20.84 -3.39 -23.53
C TYR A 605 -20.34 -2.54 -22.35
N THR A 606 -19.80 -1.34 -22.60
CA THR A 606 -19.22 -0.48 -21.54
C THR A 606 -20.26 0.17 -20.61
N ASP A 607 -21.54 0.15 -20.99
CA ASP A 607 -22.63 0.86 -20.31
C ASP A 607 -23.73 -0.06 -19.74
N ARG A 608 -23.52 -1.39 -19.74
CA ARG A 608 -24.53 -2.34 -19.23
C ARG A 608 -24.64 -2.26 -17.70
N ASN A 609 -25.87 -2.19 -17.21
CA ASN A 609 -26.18 -2.20 -15.79
C ASN A 609 -25.89 -3.61 -15.22
N PRO A 610 -25.14 -3.76 -14.12
CA PRO A 610 -24.86 -5.06 -13.50
C PRO A 610 -26.13 -5.88 -13.18
N ARG A 611 -27.27 -5.20 -12.95
CA ARG A 611 -28.56 -5.87 -12.74
C ARG A 611 -29.08 -6.60 -13.97
N ASP A 612 -28.84 -6.07 -15.17
CA ASP A 612 -29.27 -6.68 -16.42
C ASP A 612 -28.38 -7.87 -16.78
N VAL A 613 -27.09 -7.77 -16.42
CA VAL A 613 -26.11 -8.87 -16.53
C VAL A 613 -26.51 -10.03 -15.61
N ILE A 614 -26.81 -9.77 -14.33
CA ILE A 614 -27.30 -10.79 -13.38
C ILE A 614 -28.61 -11.44 -13.87
N HIS A 615 -29.52 -10.66 -14.46
CA HIS A 615 -30.80 -11.17 -14.94
C HIS A 615 -30.68 -12.04 -16.21
N GLU A 616 -29.68 -11.79 -17.07
CA GLU A 616 -29.37 -12.64 -18.23
C GLU A 616 -28.67 -13.95 -17.81
N PHE A 617 -27.87 -13.92 -16.74
CA PHE A 617 -27.23 -15.12 -16.16
C PHE A 617 -28.21 -16.11 -15.51
N ILE A 618 -29.34 -15.62 -14.96
CA ILE A 618 -30.35 -16.47 -14.30
C ILE A 618 -31.33 -17.13 -15.30
N THR A 619 -31.41 -16.63 -16.54
CA THR A 619 -32.27 -17.19 -17.59
C THR A 619 -31.48 -18.11 -18.53
N PRO A 620 -31.67 -19.44 -18.48
CA PRO A 620 -30.96 -20.34 -19.39
C PRO A 620 -31.41 -20.08 -20.83
N LYS A 621 -30.48 -19.69 -21.70
CA LYS A 621 -30.71 -19.74 -23.15
C LYS A 621 -30.85 -21.21 -23.57
N PRO A 622 -31.81 -21.55 -24.45
CA PRO A 622 -32.01 -22.93 -24.88
C PRO A 622 -30.76 -23.44 -25.59
N ARG A 623 -30.26 -24.62 -25.19
CA ARG A 623 -29.16 -25.32 -25.88
C ARG A 623 -29.59 -25.58 -27.33
N PRO A 624 -28.75 -25.27 -28.34
CA PRO A 624 -28.91 -25.89 -29.64
C PRO A 624 -28.69 -27.39 -29.49
N GLU A 625 -29.59 -28.19 -30.07
CA GLU A 625 -29.59 -29.64 -29.95
C GLU A 625 -28.28 -30.24 -30.48
N ALA A 626 -27.59 -31.01 -29.63
CA ALA A 626 -26.36 -31.70 -29.97
C ALA A 626 -26.60 -32.71 -31.10
N ARG A 627 -25.93 -32.54 -32.24
CA ARG A 627 -25.69 -33.64 -33.17
C ARG A 627 -24.57 -34.51 -32.59
N SER A 628 -24.89 -35.77 -32.29
CA SER A 628 -23.94 -36.78 -31.83
C SER A 628 -22.74 -36.94 -32.77
N PRO A 629 -21.50 -37.07 -32.27
CA PRO A 629 -20.36 -37.46 -33.07
C PRO A 629 -20.39 -38.97 -33.29
N VAL A 630 -20.68 -39.40 -34.53
CA VAL A 630 -20.42 -40.76 -34.98
C VAL A 630 -18.95 -40.85 -35.38
N PHE A 631 -18.15 -41.54 -34.57
CA PHE A 631 -16.82 -41.99 -34.96
C PHE A 631 -16.91 -42.90 -36.19
N HIS A 632 -16.18 -42.61 -37.27
CA HIS A 632 -15.72 -43.65 -38.19
C HIS A 632 -14.31 -43.36 -38.72
N ASN A 633 -13.48 -44.39 -38.59
CA ASN A 633 -12.10 -44.51 -38.98
C ASN A 633 -12.00 -44.90 -40.47
N GLU A 634 -10.98 -44.39 -41.15
CA GLU A 634 -10.31 -44.83 -42.40
C GLU A 634 -11.01 -45.74 -43.45
N TYR A 635 -10.87 -45.34 -44.73
CA TYR A 635 -10.28 -46.11 -45.86
C TYR A 635 -11.06 -46.05 -47.20
N MET A 636 -10.36 -45.57 -48.25
CA MET A 636 -10.50 -45.73 -49.72
C MET A 636 -11.84 -46.16 -50.36
N GLY A 637 -12.31 -45.38 -51.34
CA GLY A 637 -13.25 -45.84 -52.38
C GLY A 637 -13.77 -44.73 -53.28
N VAL A 638 -13.43 -44.80 -54.57
CA VAL A 638 -13.89 -43.94 -55.67
C VAL A 638 -15.34 -44.29 -56.05
N GLU A 639 -16.19 -43.29 -56.33
CA GLU A 639 -17.09 -43.23 -57.51
C GLU A 639 -17.95 -41.95 -57.52
N ASN A 640 -18.07 -41.37 -58.72
CA ASN A 640 -18.78 -40.14 -59.09
C ASN A 640 -20.31 -40.28 -59.00
N VAL A 641 -21.04 -39.18 -58.75
CA VAL A 641 -22.22 -38.69 -59.54
C VAL A 641 -22.47 -37.19 -59.23
N ASP A 642 -22.10 -36.34 -60.19
CA ASP A 642 -22.82 -35.24 -60.88
C ASP A 642 -24.04 -34.50 -60.25
N ASP A 643 -24.01 -33.17 -60.45
CA ASP A 643 -25.11 -32.22 -60.84
C ASP A 643 -26.15 -31.81 -59.76
N ASP A 644 -26.50 -30.53 -59.47
CA ASP A 644 -26.55 -29.27 -60.24
C ASP A 644 -26.60 -28.02 -59.30
N ASP A 645 -26.04 -26.89 -59.79
CA ASP A 645 -26.48 -25.47 -59.76
C ASP A 645 -26.78 -24.74 -58.42
N ASP A 646 -25.97 -23.73 -58.04
CA ASP A 646 -26.05 -22.27 -58.36
C ASP A 646 -27.25 -21.57 -57.64
N GLU A 647 -27.18 -20.46 -56.91
CA GLU A 647 -26.39 -19.22 -56.98
C GLU A 647 -26.33 -18.53 -55.59
N ASP A 648 -25.21 -17.86 -55.34
CA ASP A 648 -25.04 -16.55 -54.68
C ASP A 648 -25.93 -16.13 -53.49
N ASP A 649 -25.31 -16.11 -52.30
CA ASP A 649 -25.38 -14.97 -51.37
C ASP A 649 -24.02 -14.90 -50.64
N GLU A 650 -23.08 -14.14 -51.20
CA GLU A 650 -21.85 -13.70 -50.51
C GLU A 650 -22.23 -12.65 -49.45
N ASP A 651 -22.82 -13.10 -48.35
CA ASP A 651 -22.79 -12.35 -47.10
C ASP A 651 -21.41 -12.59 -46.46
N ASN A 652 -20.58 -11.54 -46.51
CA ASN A 652 -19.31 -11.44 -45.81
C ASN A 652 -19.57 -11.47 -44.28
N ASP A 653 -19.76 -12.66 -43.72
CA ASP A 653 -19.85 -12.93 -42.28
C ASP A 653 -18.46 -12.89 -41.60
N ASP A 654 -17.69 -11.83 -41.83
CA ASP A 654 -16.40 -11.59 -41.15
C ASP A 654 -16.56 -11.02 -39.71
N ASP A 655 -17.78 -10.87 -39.20
CA ASP A 655 -18.06 -10.06 -38.00
C ASP A 655 -18.34 -10.83 -36.70
N TYR A 656 -18.15 -12.16 -36.63
CA TYR A 656 -18.40 -12.93 -35.38
C TYR A 656 -17.32 -13.94 -34.96
N GLU A 657 -16.07 -13.74 -35.35
CA GLU A 657 -14.95 -14.56 -34.85
C GLU A 657 -14.44 -14.09 -33.47
N CYS A 658 -15.32 -14.12 -32.47
CA CYS A 658 -14.98 -13.90 -31.08
C CYS A 658 -14.09 -15.04 -30.56
N CYS A 659 -12.78 -14.80 -30.39
CA CYS A 659 -11.79 -15.68 -29.74
C CYS A 659 -12.13 -17.19 -29.77
N GLN A 660 -12.32 -17.76 -30.95
CA GLN A 660 -12.60 -19.19 -31.10
C GLN A 660 -11.29 -19.97 -30.93
N LEU A 661 -10.94 -20.28 -29.68
CA LEU A 661 -10.02 -21.36 -29.36
C LEU A 661 -10.82 -22.36 -28.52
N ASP A 662 -11.28 -23.41 -29.20
CA ASP A 662 -12.00 -24.60 -28.72
C ASP A 662 -13.36 -24.41 -27.99
N ASP A 663 -14.27 -25.37 -28.25
CA ASP A 663 -15.60 -25.47 -27.64
C ASP A 663 -15.58 -25.55 -26.10
N ASP A 664 -14.44 -25.85 -25.49
CA ASP A 664 -14.23 -25.92 -24.03
C ASP A 664 -14.03 -24.55 -23.35
N TRP A 665 -13.77 -23.46 -24.09
CA TRP A 665 -13.42 -22.16 -23.50
C TRP A 665 -14.49 -21.06 -23.61
N GLN A 666 -15.77 -21.46 -23.44
CA GLN A 666 -16.90 -20.53 -23.25
C GLN A 666 -16.66 -19.50 -22.13
N VAL A 667 -15.71 -19.70 -21.22
CA VAL A 667 -15.35 -18.74 -20.15
C VAL A 667 -14.82 -17.41 -20.72
N HIS A 668 -14.00 -17.42 -21.78
CA HIS A 668 -13.39 -16.20 -22.32
C HIS A 668 -14.41 -15.25 -22.97
N THR A 669 -15.37 -15.82 -23.72
CA THR A 669 -16.40 -15.07 -24.46
C THR A 669 -17.64 -14.82 -23.61
N THR A 670 -18.03 -15.77 -22.76
CA THR A 670 -19.30 -15.74 -22.02
C THR A 670 -19.16 -15.14 -20.62
N TRP A 671 -18.01 -15.32 -19.93
CA TRP A 671 -17.83 -14.84 -18.55
C TRP A 671 -17.14 -13.48 -18.52
N VAL A 672 -16.05 -13.33 -19.29
CA VAL A 672 -15.17 -12.15 -19.17
C VAL A 672 -15.34 -11.17 -20.34
N GLN A 673 -16.25 -11.41 -21.29
CA GLN A 673 -16.60 -10.55 -22.45
C GLN A 673 -15.45 -9.62 -22.86
N ILE A 674 -14.25 -10.20 -23.06
CA ILE A 674 -13.03 -9.43 -23.27
C ILE A 674 -13.15 -8.80 -24.66
N PRO A 675 -12.87 -7.49 -24.86
CA PRO A 675 -13.04 -6.86 -26.14
C PRO A 675 -12.16 -7.58 -27.19
N GLY A 676 -12.80 -8.23 -28.16
CA GLY A 676 -12.11 -8.93 -29.25
C GLY A 676 -11.44 -8.01 -30.29
N GLY A 677 -11.45 -6.68 -30.06
CA GLY A 677 -11.40 -5.70 -31.15
C GLY A 677 -10.02 -5.30 -31.70
N ASN A 678 -8.90 -5.90 -31.27
CA ASN A 678 -7.58 -5.52 -31.83
C ASN A 678 -6.52 -6.61 -31.58
N SER A 679 -6.10 -7.35 -32.61
CA SER A 679 -5.07 -8.41 -32.53
C SER A 679 -3.68 -7.88 -32.21
N ASP A 680 -3.33 -6.69 -32.70
CA ASP A 680 -2.02 -6.07 -32.52
C ASP A 680 -1.77 -5.75 -31.04
N LEU A 681 -2.76 -5.16 -30.36
CA LEU A 681 -2.71 -5.00 -28.91
C LEU A 681 -2.55 -6.33 -28.18
N GLY A 682 -2.87 -7.46 -28.82
CA GLY A 682 -2.89 -8.81 -28.23
C GLY A 682 -1.50 -9.38 -28.28
N VAL A 683 -0.87 -9.29 -29.44
CA VAL A 683 0.56 -9.55 -29.62
C VAL A 683 1.39 -8.70 -28.65
N LEU A 684 1.07 -7.40 -28.52
CA LEU A 684 1.76 -6.53 -27.57
C LEU A 684 1.57 -7.00 -26.12
N TRP A 685 0.35 -7.35 -25.71
CA TRP A 685 0.10 -7.83 -24.34
C TRP A 685 0.79 -9.15 -24.05
N ALA A 686 0.79 -10.10 -24.99
CA ALA A 686 1.51 -11.36 -24.86
C ALA A 686 3.02 -11.15 -24.73
N ALA A 687 3.60 -10.26 -25.55
CA ALA A 687 5.02 -9.92 -25.47
C ALA A 687 5.39 -9.25 -24.14
N ILE A 688 4.53 -8.38 -23.61
CA ILE A 688 4.75 -7.74 -22.30
C ILE A 688 4.69 -8.78 -21.17
N GLN A 689 3.71 -9.68 -21.18
CA GLN A 689 3.62 -10.76 -20.19
C GLN A 689 4.85 -11.66 -20.24
N ALA A 690 5.29 -12.07 -21.42
CA ALA A 690 6.50 -12.87 -21.58
C ALA A 690 7.74 -12.14 -21.02
N GLU A 691 7.92 -10.86 -21.34
CA GLU A 691 9.02 -10.05 -20.81
C GLU A 691 9.01 -9.99 -19.27
N ILE A 692 7.87 -9.64 -18.67
CA ILE A 692 7.78 -9.47 -17.21
C ILE A 692 7.85 -10.79 -16.44
N LEU A 693 7.58 -11.93 -17.07
CA LEU A 693 7.65 -13.26 -16.45
C LEU A 693 9.01 -13.94 -16.65
N THR A 694 9.86 -13.45 -17.56
CA THR A 694 11.11 -14.15 -17.92
C THR A 694 12.38 -13.35 -17.64
N TYR A 695 12.28 -12.04 -17.41
CA TYR A 695 13.46 -11.19 -17.27
C TYR A 695 13.49 -10.33 -16.01
N ARG A 696 14.64 -10.34 -15.31
CA ARG A 696 14.99 -9.36 -14.27
C ARG A 696 16.40 -8.81 -14.50
N ARG A 697 16.63 -7.59 -14.04
CA ARG A 697 17.98 -7.01 -13.96
C ARG A 697 18.73 -7.67 -12.80
N LEU A 698 19.77 -8.46 -13.08
CA LEU A 698 20.46 -9.24 -12.06
C LEU A 698 21.77 -8.60 -11.60
N LYS A 699 22.38 -7.77 -12.45
CA LYS A 699 23.67 -7.08 -12.25
C LYS A 699 23.60 -5.62 -12.71
N ASP A 700 24.57 -4.81 -12.29
CA ASP A 700 24.59 -3.36 -12.58
C ASP A 700 24.63 -3.03 -14.07
N ASN A 701 25.27 -3.87 -14.89
CA ASN A 701 25.38 -3.63 -16.33
C ASN A 701 24.26 -4.29 -17.15
N ASP A 702 23.38 -5.05 -16.49
CA ASP A 702 22.23 -5.64 -17.17
C ASP A 702 21.24 -4.53 -17.55
N PRO A 703 20.66 -4.57 -18.76
CA PRO A 703 19.68 -3.59 -19.19
C PRO A 703 18.38 -3.70 -18.37
N TRP A 704 17.59 -2.62 -18.35
CA TRP A 704 16.30 -2.63 -17.67
C TRP A 704 15.22 -3.43 -18.40
N ILE A 705 15.39 -3.66 -19.69
CA ILE A 705 14.56 -4.47 -20.58
C ILE A 705 15.46 -5.53 -21.20
N SER A 706 14.96 -6.76 -21.37
CA SER A 706 15.72 -7.85 -21.97
C SER A 706 16.09 -7.56 -23.42
N GLU A 707 17.02 -8.35 -23.97
CA GLU A 707 17.29 -8.33 -25.41
C GLU A 707 16.14 -8.88 -26.26
N ASN A 708 15.17 -9.58 -25.64
CA ASN A 708 14.05 -10.20 -26.31
C ASN A 708 12.86 -9.24 -26.54
N PHE A 709 12.82 -8.10 -25.81
CA PHE A 709 11.82 -7.04 -25.96
C PHE A 709 12.46 -5.70 -26.35
N SER A 710 11.99 -5.05 -27.42
CA SER A 710 12.53 -3.76 -27.86
C SER A 710 11.48 -2.64 -27.96
N MET A 711 11.63 -1.62 -27.11
CA MET A 711 10.81 -0.39 -27.20
C MET A 711 11.01 0.36 -28.52
N HIS A 712 12.20 0.27 -29.13
CA HIS A 712 12.45 0.86 -30.44
C HIS A 712 11.74 0.09 -31.56
N ALA A 713 11.78 -1.25 -31.53
CA ALA A 713 11.02 -2.05 -32.49
C ALA A 713 9.51 -1.82 -32.34
N LEU A 714 9.03 -1.73 -31.10
CA LEU A 714 7.64 -1.41 -30.79
C LEU A 714 7.22 -0.07 -31.39
N ARG A 715 8.04 0.98 -31.17
CA ARG A 715 7.77 2.31 -31.74
C ARG A 715 7.64 2.24 -33.27
N ARG A 716 8.60 1.60 -33.95
CA ARG A 716 8.62 1.53 -35.42
C ARG A 716 7.41 0.80 -35.97
N TRP A 717 7.02 -0.29 -35.34
CA TRP A 717 5.82 -1.03 -35.69
C TRP A 717 4.54 -0.20 -35.47
N LEU A 718 4.41 0.45 -34.30
CA LEU A 718 3.28 1.34 -34.00
C LEU A 718 3.21 2.57 -34.92
N ASP A 719 4.34 3.09 -35.37
CA ASP A 719 4.44 4.18 -36.35
C ASP A 719 4.14 3.70 -37.80
N GLY A 720 3.94 2.40 -38.03
CA GLY A 720 3.71 1.80 -39.35
C GLY A 720 4.96 1.72 -40.22
N GLU A 721 6.16 1.84 -39.63
CA GLU A 721 7.43 1.69 -40.36
C GLU A 721 7.78 0.23 -40.66
N THR A 722 7.16 -0.72 -39.94
CA THR A 722 7.31 -2.16 -40.14
C THR A 722 5.93 -2.81 -40.04
N ASP A 723 5.70 -3.86 -40.82
CA ASP A 723 4.42 -4.59 -40.83
C ASP A 723 4.22 -5.39 -39.53
N ASP A 724 5.31 -5.95 -39.00
CA ASP A 724 5.30 -6.77 -37.78
C ASP A 724 6.03 -6.13 -36.60
N PHE A 725 5.65 -6.53 -35.38
CA PHE A 725 6.39 -6.19 -34.17
C PHE A 725 7.72 -6.96 -34.11
N CYS A 726 8.77 -6.38 -34.71
CA CYS A 726 10.07 -7.00 -34.92
C CYS A 726 10.95 -7.13 -33.65
N THR A 727 10.44 -7.78 -32.61
CA THR A 727 11.18 -8.13 -31.39
C THR A 727 11.44 -9.64 -31.35
N PRO A 728 12.55 -10.14 -30.74
CA PRO A 728 12.83 -11.59 -30.70
C PRO A 728 11.68 -12.44 -30.14
N LEU A 729 10.96 -11.96 -29.11
CA LEU A 729 9.79 -12.66 -28.57
C LEU A 729 8.76 -13.07 -29.65
N VAL A 730 8.55 -12.20 -30.64
CA VAL A 730 7.60 -12.40 -31.74
C VAL A 730 8.30 -13.05 -32.93
N LYS A 731 9.37 -12.43 -33.43
CA LYS A 731 10.03 -12.80 -34.69
C LYS A 731 10.70 -14.17 -34.62
N ASP A 732 11.34 -14.48 -33.50
CA ASP A 732 12.03 -15.76 -33.31
C ASP A 732 11.07 -16.82 -32.72
N GLY A 733 9.80 -16.45 -32.51
CA GLY A 733 8.75 -17.35 -32.02
C GLY A 733 9.05 -17.92 -30.64
N LEU A 734 9.58 -17.09 -29.73
CA LEU A 734 9.94 -17.52 -28.38
C LEU A 734 8.72 -17.71 -27.48
N MET A 735 7.60 -17.07 -27.81
CA MET A 735 6.35 -17.19 -27.07
C MET A 735 5.54 -18.42 -27.47
N ARG A 736 4.78 -18.98 -26.52
CA ARG A 736 3.74 -19.98 -26.81
C ARG A 736 2.55 -19.37 -27.58
N PRO A 737 1.67 -20.21 -28.15
CA PRO A 737 0.40 -19.75 -28.68
C PRO A 737 -0.41 -18.97 -27.63
N HIS A 738 -1.07 -17.90 -28.08
CA HIS A 738 -1.86 -16.98 -27.27
C HIS A 738 -3.10 -16.56 -28.07
N THR A 739 -4.14 -16.11 -27.36
CA THR A 739 -5.38 -15.64 -27.97
C THR A 739 -5.17 -14.34 -28.77
N LYS A 740 -6.12 -13.99 -29.65
CA LYS A 740 -6.16 -12.66 -30.32
C LYS A 740 -6.18 -11.50 -29.30
N CYS A 741 -6.65 -11.74 -28.09
CA CYS A 741 -6.65 -10.76 -26.99
C CYS A 741 -5.32 -10.69 -26.22
N GLY A 742 -4.36 -11.59 -26.49
CA GLY A 742 -3.04 -11.58 -25.87
C GLY A 742 -2.89 -12.47 -24.64
N TRP A 743 -3.86 -13.33 -24.33
CA TRP A 743 -3.81 -14.22 -23.17
C TRP A 743 -3.21 -15.57 -23.54
N PHE A 744 -2.36 -16.12 -22.69
CA PHE A 744 -1.74 -17.43 -22.92
C PHE A 744 -2.69 -18.56 -22.50
N MET A 745 -2.56 -19.71 -23.16
CA MET A 745 -3.32 -20.90 -22.82
C MET A 745 -2.73 -21.54 -21.54
N GLY A 746 -3.55 -21.69 -20.51
CA GLY A 746 -3.18 -22.24 -19.21
C GLY A 746 -4.42 -22.50 -18.36
N GLU A 747 -4.26 -23.19 -17.23
CA GLU A 747 -5.39 -23.48 -16.33
C GLU A 747 -5.94 -22.20 -15.64
N ASP A 748 -5.09 -21.18 -15.37
CA ASP A 748 -5.54 -19.81 -15.04
C ASP A 748 -4.91 -18.82 -16.03
N PHE A 749 -5.63 -18.55 -17.12
CA PHE A 749 -5.13 -17.71 -18.21
C PHE A 749 -4.96 -16.23 -17.85
N PHE A 750 -5.44 -15.77 -16.70
CA PHE A 750 -5.30 -14.38 -16.23
C PHE A 750 -3.96 -14.11 -15.56
N CYS A 751 -3.28 -15.16 -15.09
CA CYS A 751 -1.99 -15.05 -14.41
C CYS A 751 -1.04 -16.14 -14.92
N PRO A 752 -0.62 -16.05 -16.21
CA PRO A 752 0.19 -17.11 -16.79
C PRO A 752 1.55 -17.21 -16.10
N ILE A 753 2.09 -18.42 -16.08
CA ILE A 753 3.43 -18.70 -15.54
C ILE A 753 4.50 -18.73 -16.64
N ALA A 754 5.77 -18.75 -16.26
CA ALA A 754 6.89 -18.73 -17.21
C ALA A 754 6.80 -19.90 -18.23
N GLU A 755 6.40 -21.08 -17.77
CA GLU A 755 6.23 -22.29 -18.58
C GLU A 755 5.10 -22.17 -19.62
N GLU A 756 4.11 -21.32 -19.36
CA GLU A 756 2.95 -21.11 -20.24
C GLU A 756 3.20 -20.01 -21.27
N VAL A 757 4.12 -19.08 -20.99
CA VAL A 757 4.49 -18.03 -21.94
C VAL A 757 5.67 -18.42 -22.83
N CYS A 758 6.55 -19.32 -22.37
CA CYS A 758 7.77 -19.70 -23.08
C CYS A 758 7.58 -20.94 -23.97
N LYS A 759 7.89 -20.83 -25.26
CA LYS A 759 7.99 -21.99 -26.17
C LYS A 759 9.21 -22.85 -25.85
N THR A 760 10.29 -22.20 -25.46
CA THR A 760 11.55 -22.80 -24.97
C THR A 760 12.01 -22.03 -23.76
N HIS A 761 12.72 -22.66 -22.82
CA HIS A 761 13.18 -21.97 -21.62
C HIS A 761 14.23 -20.89 -21.94
N PHE A 762 13.94 -19.62 -21.63
CA PHE A 762 14.87 -18.49 -21.76
C PHE A 762 14.80 -17.51 -20.57
N MET A 763 14.17 -17.92 -19.48
CA MET A 763 14.08 -17.10 -18.27
C MET A 763 15.47 -16.94 -17.64
N ASN A 764 15.78 -15.73 -17.15
CA ASN A 764 17.08 -15.47 -16.51
C ASN A 764 17.06 -15.60 -14.97
N MET A 765 15.88 -15.77 -14.39
CA MET A 765 15.62 -15.77 -12.94
C MET A 765 15.89 -17.10 -12.22
N ASP A 766 16.24 -18.16 -12.93
CA ASP A 766 16.45 -19.52 -12.40
C ASP A 766 17.79 -20.15 -12.85
N THR A 767 18.74 -19.30 -13.23
CA THR A 767 19.97 -19.75 -13.93
C THR A 767 21.13 -20.13 -13.00
N ASP A 768 21.20 -19.61 -11.76
CA ASP A 768 22.27 -19.95 -10.79
C ASP A 768 21.79 -19.77 -9.33
N LYS A 769 22.49 -20.37 -8.36
CA LYS A 769 22.16 -20.42 -6.93
C LYS A 769 22.01 -19.03 -6.28
N GLU A 770 22.85 -18.06 -6.65
CA GLU A 770 22.76 -16.69 -6.11
C GLU A 770 21.50 -15.96 -6.60
N VAL A 771 21.04 -16.29 -7.82
CA VAL A 771 19.82 -15.76 -8.42
C VAL A 771 18.60 -16.41 -7.76
N HIS A 772 18.66 -17.73 -7.53
CA HIS A 772 17.62 -18.46 -6.78
C HIS A 772 17.38 -17.91 -5.38
N GLY A 773 18.41 -17.44 -4.67
CA GLY A 773 18.27 -16.86 -3.33
C GLY A 773 17.43 -15.57 -3.27
N ARG A 774 17.17 -14.91 -4.41
CA ARG A 774 16.31 -13.72 -4.52
C ARG A 774 14.91 -14.02 -5.04
N ALA A 775 14.69 -15.23 -5.55
CA ALA A 775 13.40 -15.69 -6.04
C ALA A 775 12.56 -16.26 -4.89
N ARG A 776 11.26 -16.04 -4.93
CA ARG A 776 10.28 -16.81 -4.16
C ARG A 776 9.35 -17.54 -5.11
N PHE A 777 9.05 -18.79 -4.79
CA PHE A 777 8.11 -19.60 -5.55
C PHE A 777 6.79 -19.62 -4.80
N ASN A 778 5.77 -19.00 -5.40
CA ASN A 778 4.43 -18.99 -4.85
C ASN A 778 3.52 -19.75 -5.80
N TYR A 779 2.51 -20.42 -5.27
CA TYR A 779 1.45 -20.91 -6.13
C TYR A 779 0.82 -19.75 -6.91
N ARG A 780 0.46 -20.01 -8.17
CA ARG A 780 -0.33 -19.05 -8.92
C ARG A 780 -1.66 -18.79 -8.17
N PRO A 781 -2.18 -17.55 -8.18
CA PRO A 781 -3.54 -17.29 -7.77
C PRO A 781 -4.51 -18.15 -8.59
N ASP A 782 -5.67 -18.45 -8.01
CA ASP A 782 -6.77 -19.11 -8.72
C ASP A 782 -7.92 -18.12 -8.86
N PHE A 783 -7.87 -17.28 -9.89
CA PHE A 783 -8.92 -16.30 -10.13
C PHE A 783 -10.18 -16.96 -10.70
N CYS A 784 -10.06 -18.11 -11.36
CA CYS A 784 -11.17 -18.79 -12.01
C CYS A 784 -12.13 -19.45 -11.02
N ASP A 785 -11.63 -20.17 -10.01
CA ASP A 785 -12.46 -20.77 -8.97
C ASP A 785 -13.19 -19.70 -8.12
N ASP A 786 -12.47 -18.60 -7.81
CA ASP A 786 -13.02 -17.42 -7.15
C ASP A 786 -14.21 -16.82 -7.91
N TRP A 787 -14.21 -16.90 -9.25
CA TRP A 787 -15.27 -16.32 -10.09
C TRP A 787 -16.38 -17.32 -10.41
N GLY A 788 -16.07 -18.62 -10.46
CA GLY A 788 -17.05 -19.68 -10.70
C GLY A 788 -18.07 -19.80 -9.56
N SER A 789 -17.65 -19.58 -8.31
CA SER A 789 -18.53 -19.58 -7.14
C SER A 789 -19.56 -18.42 -7.12
N ILE A 790 -19.33 -17.36 -7.90
CA ILE A 790 -20.20 -16.17 -7.99
C ILE A 790 -21.38 -16.40 -8.95
N VAL A 791 -21.20 -17.30 -9.92
CA VAL A 791 -22.17 -17.59 -10.99
C VAL A 791 -23.18 -18.67 -10.59
N GLN A 792 -22.82 -19.54 -9.63
CA GLN A 792 -23.69 -20.54 -9.02
C GLN A 792 -24.51 -19.93 -7.88
#